data_AF-A0A813ENG5-F1
#
_entry.id   AF-A0A813ENG5-F1
#
_cell.length_a   1.000
_cell.length_b   1.000
_cell.length_c   1.000
_cell.angle_alpha   90.00
_cell.angle_beta   90.00
_cell.angle_gamma   90.00
#
_symmetry.space_group_name_H-M   'P 1'
#
loop_
_entity.id
_entity.type
_entity.pdbx_description
1 polymer ?
#
loop_
_entity_poly.entity_id
_entity_poly.type
_entity_poly.pdbx_seq_one_letter_code
_entity_poly.pdbx_strand_id
1 'polypeptide(L)'
;GCDSSSLQIHGDDPVFCDLGPSALTTDGTTGRWVDKFGNDMEIPICVLRRDWCPGIELMGLRSEVKALTNSYEFASIATLRCHLGYEMVGGNDTLTCLNGEAGLTGVWDSMPLRCELAPNFCPSPDSSNAYQVQGAIDYTLGIVATFKCHRGFTYLSGDLTATCEVSDSSYGGLWKAGPGAAQPVVCVPEQAYCPVPNIFRGFVASVTSAGEPGSVAELRCHDGFHDPRTKMTQRTTLCLDKPGAGETAGNFSIGLSFTSRDLQRAEELVIDVLEVLEEHDAAEYRFEDFHWDAKLRFQGRWVFELGSALRDLQHDMSVREVLQMFPHFDGISDKYLEQFTSDHLRILLRLLKAKAEQLQDLTAETAREQFGAYDRLKISFQNGKALPPDGWLADSGKQFGDRRNGLFYGWKCGVSESEINSGAANRSRSLYSSLENTLVATDPLSRCEDQEWYIHLPTGSYLVEVTVQDTQHLSTSSGCRLQGTNLGFPSTVGPPGTAVMRSMTVHVTGNLTISADEDSGCSTLNRVTIQDITALGAGNELPVLQCDRIAGWCPVPEARDKSHIVSMAAMSPRYLGSQVQFACDDRHVYDHGLTTLMCGSTAGGSSGRWVATTGGQSSLQISCSLNRTWCPALPVLTGAAVTSLAPPHQGVGSEVMLQCRRGFRRQAGNPYARCTEGTTTGVWCSGTGPDDCTTPAIWLHCEAIPDYCSPMNGGESLIANVSAGMEGEDEFPSHVTRVVSEVIPVPAGAYGGIVELQCPPHHRQVIGDSRVVCGHGPLGSGAWQRARENSTIVSDSSVDDSTIQLVDEAIAQPLVCELDHMYGARRQYYTTFSGLYGGNRSGLDVVPNIDETESQYDSYHFETWLSPNISDSYIFSIEVIGSFTFSLDGRVLLSGRSKGVEAQRFRPPAQELLINEYYKLSLQFLSDPDLSDRSDPAQREVTRHIRLLWASTSQPTPVIVPPTVLYHSFEQLYSFPRVVSTLNDMYPCDAENPVIRRLSINDTGVLFDGTKGRKYNQKLHCTIVISTEMDAVFNVFVNYFDVQETPGCIADRVDISQGLGGGQIELVGARCGVYAKGDVLASFQGRALQIDFVTDNDIENEGFNISYEIRPWLSDKLAVTTGAR
;
A
#
# COMPACT_ATOMS: atom_id res chain seq x y z
N GLY A 1 -42.69 -66.93 40.10
CA GLY A 1 -41.57 -66.03 40.37
C GLY A 1 -41.08 -65.27 39.17
N CYS A 2 -40.10 -64.39 39.41
CA CYS A 2 -39.43 -63.56 38.42
C CYS A 2 -38.34 -64.32 37.65
N ASP A 3 -37.94 -63.80 36.48
CA ASP A 3 -36.76 -64.29 35.75
C ASP A 3 -35.46 -64.01 36.53
N SER A 4 -34.41 -64.78 36.27
CA SER A 4 -33.07 -64.71 36.88
C SER A 4 -32.41 -63.30 36.84
N SER A 5 -32.75 -62.49 35.84
CA SER A 5 -32.35 -61.10 35.68
C SER A 5 -33.08 -60.12 36.62
N SER A 6 -34.10 -60.60 37.36
CA SER A 6 -35.04 -59.80 38.14
C SER A 6 -35.22 -60.33 39.57
N LEU A 7 -35.36 -59.43 40.54
CA LEU A 7 -35.68 -59.70 41.92
C LEU A 7 -37.19 -59.52 42.18
N GLN A 8 -37.83 -60.49 42.82
CA GLN A 8 -39.20 -60.33 43.32
C GLN A 8 -39.21 -59.44 44.56
N ILE A 9 -39.85 -58.27 44.47
CA ILE A 9 -39.93 -57.32 45.59
C ILE A 9 -41.26 -57.40 46.34
N HIS A 10 -42.28 -58.00 45.74
CA HIS A 10 -43.62 -58.16 46.32
C HIS A 10 -44.40 -59.28 45.61
N GLY A 11 -45.60 -59.60 46.12
CA GLY A 11 -46.44 -60.70 45.68
C GLY A 11 -45.95 -62.08 46.12
N ASP A 12 -46.81 -63.08 45.99
CA ASP A 12 -46.59 -64.41 46.53
C ASP A 12 -45.91 -65.34 45.52
N ASP A 13 -44.92 -66.10 45.97
CA ASP A 13 -44.35 -67.21 45.22
C ASP A 13 -43.80 -68.26 46.21
N PRO A 14 -44.24 -69.54 46.15
CA PRO A 14 -45.23 -70.11 45.22
C PRO A 14 -46.68 -69.77 45.58
N VAL A 15 -47.56 -69.78 44.57
CA VAL A 15 -49.03 -69.66 44.71
C VAL A 15 -49.73 -70.99 44.42
N PHE A 16 -50.89 -71.21 45.03
CA PHE A 16 -51.66 -72.45 44.95
C PHE A 16 -53.09 -72.14 44.52
N CYS A 17 -53.77 -73.08 43.85
CA CYS A 17 -55.19 -72.93 43.51
C CYS A 17 -56.01 -73.72 44.52
N ASP A 18 -56.89 -73.06 45.26
CA ASP A 18 -57.73 -73.65 46.32
C ASP A 18 -59.22 -73.38 46.07
N LEU A 19 -60.11 -74.22 46.58
CA LEU A 19 -61.57 -74.10 46.40
C LEU A 19 -62.18 -73.16 47.45
N GLY A 20 -62.83 -72.08 47.01
CA GLY A 20 -63.43 -71.11 47.94
C GLY A 20 -64.22 -69.98 47.26
N PRO A 21 -65.00 -69.19 48.02
CA PRO A 21 -65.79 -68.10 47.47
C PRO A 21 -64.89 -67.05 46.82
N SER A 22 -65.23 -66.65 45.58
CA SER A 22 -64.51 -65.62 44.83
C SER A 22 -65.33 -64.33 44.77
N ALA A 23 -64.72 -63.21 44.37
CA ALA A 23 -65.42 -61.94 44.21
C ALA A 23 -66.61 -62.00 43.20
N LEU A 24 -66.68 -63.05 42.37
CA LEU A 24 -67.72 -63.24 41.34
C LEU A 24 -68.79 -64.27 41.73
N THR A 25 -68.51 -65.17 42.67
CA THR A 25 -69.41 -66.26 43.07
C THR A 25 -69.24 -66.60 44.56
N THR A 26 -70.30 -66.44 45.35
CA THR A 26 -70.30 -66.65 46.81
C THR A 26 -70.58 -68.09 47.24
N ASP A 27 -70.83 -69.01 46.29
CA ASP A 27 -71.25 -70.39 46.56
C ASP A 27 -70.07 -71.36 46.83
N GLY A 28 -68.83 -70.89 46.67
CA GLY A 28 -67.62 -71.67 46.99
C GLY A 28 -67.30 -72.79 45.99
N THR A 29 -67.88 -72.78 44.79
CA THR A 29 -67.69 -73.83 43.78
C THR A 29 -66.55 -73.57 42.79
N THR A 30 -65.92 -72.38 42.85
CA THR A 30 -64.86 -71.97 41.92
C THR A 30 -63.50 -71.95 42.60
N GLY A 31 -62.44 -72.30 41.85
CA GLY A 31 -61.06 -72.18 42.33
C GLY A 31 -60.63 -70.71 42.44
N ARG A 32 -59.96 -70.35 43.53
CA ARG A 32 -59.29 -69.07 43.74
C ARG A 32 -57.80 -69.30 43.95
N TRP A 33 -56.97 -68.38 43.47
CA TRP A 33 -55.54 -68.43 43.70
C TRP A 33 -55.22 -67.89 45.09
N VAL A 34 -54.44 -68.64 45.84
CA VAL A 34 -54.05 -68.30 47.22
C VAL A 34 -52.56 -68.39 47.43
N ASP A 35 -52.08 -67.62 48.41
CA ASP A 35 -50.72 -67.75 48.93
C ASP A 35 -50.52 -69.09 49.67
N LYS A 36 -49.32 -69.35 50.15
CA LYS A 36 -49.00 -70.57 50.94
C LYS A 36 -49.77 -70.68 52.28
N PHE A 37 -50.50 -69.64 52.68
CA PHE A 37 -51.27 -69.56 53.91
C PHE A 37 -52.80 -69.56 53.66
N GLY A 38 -53.26 -69.60 52.41
CA GLY A 38 -54.68 -69.65 52.03
C GLY A 38 -55.36 -68.28 51.85
N ASN A 39 -54.62 -67.18 51.89
CA ASN A 39 -55.13 -65.83 51.59
C ASN A 39 -55.16 -65.59 50.08
N ASP A 40 -55.99 -64.66 49.59
CA ASP A 40 -56.05 -64.34 48.16
C ASP A 40 -54.67 -63.91 47.64
N MET A 41 -54.25 -64.53 46.54
CA MET A 41 -52.92 -64.35 45.91
C MET A 41 -52.66 -62.88 45.56
N GLU A 42 -51.49 -62.38 45.94
CA GLU A 42 -50.93 -61.14 45.40
C GLU A 42 -49.99 -61.44 44.22
N ILE A 43 -50.17 -60.73 43.10
CA ILE A 43 -49.37 -60.93 41.88
C ILE A 43 -47.90 -60.54 42.15
N PRO A 44 -46.92 -61.40 41.82
CA PRO A 44 -45.49 -61.08 41.94
C PRO A 44 -45.12 -59.79 41.21
N ILE A 45 -44.50 -58.85 41.92
CA ILE A 45 -43.90 -57.64 41.35
C ILE A 45 -42.40 -57.86 41.24
N CYS A 46 -41.90 -57.87 40.01
CA CYS A 46 -40.49 -58.09 39.67
C CYS A 46 -39.80 -56.78 39.31
N VAL A 47 -38.58 -56.57 39.83
CA VAL A 47 -37.71 -55.44 39.48
C VAL A 47 -36.33 -55.97 39.08
N LEU A 48 -35.70 -55.38 38.05
CA LEU A 48 -34.40 -55.83 37.56
C LEU A 48 -33.29 -55.76 38.64
N ARG A 49 -32.34 -56.71 38.58
CA ARG A 49 -31.17 -56.73 39.46
C ARG A 49 -30.14 -55.68 39.05
N ARG A 50 -29.83 -54.76 39.97
CA ARG A 50 -28.82 -53.67 39.82
C ARG A 50 -27.36 -54.12 39.81
N ASP A 51 -27.11 -55.42 39.81
CA ASP A 51 -25.78 -56.03 39.88
C ASP A 51 -25.62 -57.15 38.85
N TRP A 52 -26.35 -57.07 37.73
CA TRP A 52 -26.37 -58.14 36.74
C TRP A 52 -25.03 -58.32 36.01
N CYS A 53 -24.43 -57.23 35.54
CA CYS A 53 -23.09 -57.23 34.93
C CYS A 53 -21.97 -56.85 35.90
N PRO A 54 -20.73 -57.39 35.72
CA PRO A 54 -19.58 -57.02 36.53
C PRO A 54 -19.07 -55.59 36.23
N GLY A 55 -18.30 -55.02 37.15
CA GLY A 55 -17.60 -53.76 36.94
C GLY A 55 -16.58 -53.82 35.79
N ILE A 56 -16.34 -52.69 35.13
CA ILE A 56 -15.46 -52.59 33.95
C ILE A 56 -14.02 -52.33 34.41
N GLU A 57 -13.06 -53.19 34.05
CA GLU A 57 -11.64 -53.04 34.39
C GLU A 57 -10.89 -52.13 33.39
N LEU A 58 -10.43 -50.96 33.83
CA LEU A 58 -9.79 -49.94 32.97
C LEU A 58 -8.33 -49.60 33.35
N MET A 59 -7.75 -50.29 34.33
CA MET A 59 -6.39 -49.99 34.79
C MET A 59 -5.34 -50.26 33.69
N GLY A 60 -4.51 -49.26 33.40
CA GLY A 60 -3.44 -49.33 32.40
C GLY A 60 -3.86 -49.02 30.96
N LEU A 61 -5.16 -48.87 30.69
CA LEU A 61 -5.69 -48.60 29.34
C LEU A 61 -5.81 -47.11 28.99
N ARG A 62 -5.56 -46.22 29.96
CA ARG A 62 -5.67 -44.75 29.84
C ARG A 62 -7.06 -44.32 29.34
N SER A 63 -8.10 -44.99 29.83
CA SER A 63 -9.52 -44.78 29.51
C SER A 63 -10.41 -44.82 30.75
N GLU A 64 -11.60 -44.23 30.66
CA GLU A 64 -12.57 -44.14 31.77
C GLU A 64 -14.02 -44.36 31.31
N VAL A 65 -14.92 -44.72 32.24
CA VAL A 65 -16.35 -44.87 31.99
C VAL A 65 -17.03 -43.49 31.98
N LYS A 66 -17.53 -43.06 30.82
CA LYS A 66 -18.23 -41.79 30.63
C LYS A 66 -19.68 -41.85 31.13
N ALA A 67 -20.39 -42.94 30.83
CA ALA A 67 -21.79 -43.10 31.19
C ALA A 67 -22.15 -44.57 31.35
N LEU A 68 -23.13 -44.85 32.20
CA LEU A 68 -23.70 -46.18 32.40
C LEU A 68 -25.21 -46.07 32.61
N THR A 69 -26.00 -46.66 31.72
CA THR A 69 -27.46 -46.71 31.90
C THR A 69 -27.85 -47.77 32.93
N ASN A 70 -28.97 -47.56 33.63
CA ASN A 70 -29.65 -48.53 34.49
C ASN A 70 -28.76 -49.32 35.48
N SER A 71 -27.65 -48.73 35.94
CA SER A 71 -26.83 -49.26 37.04
C SER A 71 -26.52 -50.76 36.94
N TYR A 72 -25.83 -51.19 35.88
CA TYR A 72 -25.41 -52.59 35.65
C TYR A 72 -26.54 -53.63 35.55
N GLU A 73 -27.80 -53.19 35.39
CA GLU A 73 -28.94 -54.05 35.06
C GLU A 73 -28.79 -54.67 33.65
N PHE A 74 -29.60 -55.68 33.35
CA PHE A 74 -29.68 -56.24 32.00
C PHE A 74 -30.01 -55.16 30.96
N ALA A 75 -29.34 -55.22 29.80
CA ALA A 75 -29.40 -54.23 28.72
C ALA A 75 -28.85 -52.83 29.08
N SER A 76 -28.10 -52.71 30.18
CA SER A 76 -27.31 -51.50 30.45
C SER A 76 -26.27 -51.27 29.35
N ILE A 77 -26.01 -50.01 29.03
CA ILE A 77 -25.02 -49.58 28.05
C ILE A 77 -23.98 -48.74 28.79
N ALA A 78 -22.73 -49.15 28.72
CA ALA A 78 -21.59 -48.38 29.21
C ALA A 78 -20.87 -47.71 28.04
N THR A 79 -20.67 -46.40 28.14
CA THR A 79 -19.89 -45.62 27.17
C THR A 79 -18.54 -45.28 27.81
N LEU A 80 -17.44 -45.58 27.11
CA LEU A 80 -16.06 -45.35 27.52
C LEU A 80 -15.44 -44.17 26.75
N ARG A 81 -14.38 -43.57 27.29
CA ARG A 81 -13.58 -42.55 26.59
C ARG A 81 -12.10 -42.59 26.98
N CYS A 82 -11.21 -42.13 26.10
CA CYS A 82 -9.79 -41.95 26.42
C CYS A 82 -9.58 -40.81 27.42
N HIS A 83 -8.48 -40.88 28.19
CA HIS A 83 -8.00 -39.75 28.98
C HIS A 83 -7.61 -38.58 28.08
N LEU A 84 -7.74 -37.37 28.60
CA LEU A 84 -7.32 -36.14 27.92
C LEU A 84 -5.84 -36.20 27.49
N GLY A 85 -5.55 -35.85 26.24
CA GLY A 85 -4.20 -35.96 25.66
C GLY A 85 -3.88 -37.30 24.99
N TYR A 86 -4.83 -38.24 25.00
CA TYR A 86 -4.65 -39.58 24.44
C TYR A 86 -5.70 -39.89 23.36
N GLU A 87 -5.27 -40.52 22.26
CA GLU A 87 -6.12 -40.96 21.16
C GLU A 87 -6.32 -42.49 21.15
N MET A 88 -7.42 -42.95 20.53
CA MET A 88 -7.80 -44.37 20.49
C MET A 88 -6.83 -45.15 19.60
N VAL A 89 -6.28 -46.24 20.14
CA VAL A 89 -5.43 -47.17 19.37
C VAL A 89 -6.05 -48.57 19.27
N GLY A 90 -7.04 -48.90 20.11
CA GLY A 90 -7.82 -50.15 20.00
C GLY A 90 -8.90 -50.33 21.09
N GLY A 91 -9.71 -51.39 20.98
CA GLY A 91 -10.85 -51.67 21.88
C GLY A 91 -12.16 -51.03 21.39
N ASN A 92 -13.24 -51.08 22.20
CA ASN A 92 -14.55 -50.52 21.85
C ASN A 92 -14.98 -49.43 22.86
N ASP A 93 -15.62 -48.37 22.38
CA ASP A 93 -16.05 -47.22 23.19
C ASP A 93 -17.48 -47.37 23.75
N THR A 94 -18.21 -48.41 23.33
CA THR A 94 -19.56 -48.73 23.77
C THR A 94 -19.66 -50.21 24.08
N LEU A 95 -20.08 -50.52 25.31
CA LEU A 95 -20.26 -51.88 25.82
C LEU A 95 -21.72 -52.10 26.21
N THR A 96 -22.30 -53.23 25.81
CA THR A 96 -23.68 -53.61 26.17
C THR A 96 -23.69 -54.77 27.15
N CYS A 97 -24.47 -54.65 28.22
CA CYS A 97 -24.67 -55.69 29.22
C CYS A 97 -25.69 -56.71 28.71
N LEU A 98 -25.20 -57.91 28.39
CA LEU A 98 -25.98 -59.02 27.86
C LEU A 98 -26.02 -60.18 28.85
N ASN A 99 -26.88 -61.17 28.58
CA ASN A 99 -26.84 -62.43 29.33
C ASN A 99 -25.60 -63.23 28.93
N GLY A 100 -24.86 -63.70 29.93
CA GLY A 100 -23.82 -64.70 29.71
C GLY A 100 -24.42 -66.00 29.17
N GLU A 101 -23.60 -66.85 28.55
CA GLU A 101 -24.04 -68.06 27.84
C GLU A 101 -24.89 -69.03 28.70
N ALA A 102 -24.70 -69.04 30.02
CA ALA A 102 -25.46 -69.87 30.95
C ALA A 102 -26.77 -69.22 31.45
N GLY A 103 -27.04 -67.95 31.15
CA GLY A 103 -28.22 -67.21 31.61
C GLY A 103 -28.29 -66.94 33.11
N LEU A 104 -27.20 -67.18 33.86
CA LEU A 104 -27.14 -67.02 35.32
C LEU A 104 -26.47 -65.72 35.80
N THR A 105 -25.71 -65.05 34.92
CA THR A 105 -24.99 -63.79 35.19
C THR A 105 -24.90 -62.94 33.91
N GLY A 106 -24.74 -61.63 34.04
CA GLY A 106 -24.51 -60.72 32.91
C GLY A 106 -23.04 -60.61 32.50
N VAL A 107 -22.77 -60.30 31.23
CA VAL A 107 -21.42 -60.08 30.65
C VAL A 107 -21.46 -58.90 29.66
N TRP A 108 -20.36 -58.18 29.51
CA TRP A 108 -20.18 -57.13 28.49
C TRP A 108 -19.86 -57.74 27.11
N ASP A 109 -20.41 -57.16 26.05
CA ASP A 109 -20.31 -57.67 24.67
C ASP A 109 -18.92 -57.58 24.01
N SER A 110 -18.04 -56.70 24.47
CA SER A 110 -16.76 -56.39 23.82
C SER A 110 -15.65 -55.95 24.81
N MET A 111 -14.40 -55.84 24.33
CA MET A 111 -13.25 -55.42 25.15
C MET A 111 -13.21 -53.89 25.34
N PRO A 112 -12.79 -53.41 26.53
CA PRO A 112 -12.72 -51.99 26.84
C PRO A 112 -11.64 -51.23 26.05
N LEU A 113 -11.87 -49.93 25.87
CA LEU A 113 -11.08 -48.96 25.10
C LEU A 113 -9.61 -48.78 25.58
N ARG A 114 -8.63 -48.73 24.66
CA ARG A 114 -7.18 -48.49 24.88
C ARG A 114 -6.65 -47.28 24.10
N CYS A 115 -5.81 -46.44 24.75
CA CYS A 115 -5.36 -45.14 24.21
C CYS A 115 -3.83 -44.85 24.35
N GLU A 116 -3.24 -44.01 23.48
CA GLU A 116 -1.82 -43.54 23.45
C GLU A 116 -1.71 -42.02 23.22
N LEU A 117 -0.53 -41.39 23.43
CA LEU A 117 -0.36 -39.92 23.45
C LEU A 117 -0.49 -39.30 22.06
N ALA A 118 -1.35 -38.29 21.89
CA ALA A 118 -1.65 -37.72 20.58
C ALA A 118 -0.50 -36.82 20.06
N PRO A 119 0.00 -37.04 18.82
CA PRO A 119 0.92 -36.12 18.16
C PRO A 119 0.20 -34.85 17.69
N ASN A 120 0.90 -33.70 17.66
CA ASN A 120 0.30 -32.38 17.43
C ASN A 120 -0.84 -32.07 18.40
N PHE A 121 -0.70 -32.51 19.66
CA PHE A 121 -1.69 -32.21 20.69
C PHE A 121 -1.88 -30.70 20.84
N CYS A 122 -0.80 -29.92 20.77
CA CYS A 122 -0.84 -28.48 20.61
C CYS A 122 -0.69 -28.03 19.14
N PRO A 123 -1.32 -26.90 18.74
CA PRO A 123 -1.16 -26.31 17.40
C PRO A 123 0.27 -25.79 17.17
N SER A 124 0.62 -25.48 15.91
CA SER A 124 1.88 -24.77 15.63
C SER A 124 1.92 -23.44 16.38
N PRO A 125 3.05 -23.03 16.98
CA PRO A 125 3.14 -21.74 17.66
C PRO A 125 3.15 -20.57 16.67
N ASP A 126 2.30 -19.57 16.89
CA ASP A 126 2.26 -18.35 16.08
C ASP A 126 3.38 -17.38 16.47
N SER A 127 4.09 -16.83 15.47
CA SER A 127 5.14 -15.83 15.69
C SER A 127 5.23 -14.83 14.53
N SER A 128 5.55 -13.56 14.84
CA SER A 128 5.68 -12.46 13.88
C SER A 128 7.08 -11.85 13.99
N ASN A 129 7.83 -11.93 12.89
CA ASN A 129 9.23 -11.54 12.80
C ASN A 129 10.13 -12.21 13.86
N ALA A 130 9.86 -13.47 14.20
CA ALA A 130 10.62 -14.28 15.14
C ALA A 130 10.70 -15.75 14.66
N TYR A 131 11.70 -16.49 15.15
CA TYR A 131 11.92 -17.90 14.83
C TYR A 131 12.10 -18.76 16.08
N GLN A 132 11.75 -20.06 15.99
CA GLN A 132 11.88 -21.02 17.08
C GLN A 132 13.32 -21.54 17.17
N VAL A 133 13.91 -21.46 18.36
CA VAL A 133 15.32 -21.85 18.61
C VAL A 133 15.42 -23.22 19.30
N GLN A 134 14.37 -23.65 20.02
CA GLN A 134 14.39 -24.90 20.81
C GLN A 134 13.00 -25.51 21.00
N GLY A 135 12.90 -26.85 21.05
CA GLY A 135 11.68 -27.64 21.27
C GLY A 135 11.46 -28.73 20.20
N ALA A 136 10.90 -29.89 20.53
CA ALA A 136 10.61 -30.91 19.50
C ALA A 136 9.35 -30.55 18.70
N ILE A 137 9.40 -30.86 17.41
CA ILE A 137 8.48 -30.46 16.34
C ILE A 137 7.15 -31.23 16.31
N ASP A 138 6.95 -32.17 17.24
CA ASP A 138 5.78 -33.04 17.35
C ASP A 138 4.68 -32.46 18.27
N TYR A 139 4.96 -31.36 18.97
CA TYR A 139 4.03 -30.58 19.80
C TYR A 139 3.16 -31.43 20.73
N THR A 140 3.79 -32.45 21.32
CA THR A 140 3.15 -33.37 22.26
C THR A 140 2.96 -32.71 23.63
N LEU A 141 1.99 -33.23 24.39
CA LEU A 141 1.68 -32.75 25.74
C LEU A 141 2.94 -32.78 26.64
N GLY A 142 3.33 -31.61 27.16
CA GLY A 142 4.45 -31.41 28.08
C GLY A 142 5.72 -30.79 27.49
N ILE A 143 5.77 -30.49 26.18
CA ILE A 143 6.98 -29.96 25.54
C ILE A 143 7.13 -28.45 25.69
N VAL A 144 8.37 -27.93 25.67
CA VAL A 144 8.69 -26.50 25.80
C VAL A 144 9.29 -25.96 24.48
N ALA A 145 8.67 -24.91 23.93
CA ALA A 145 9.13 -24.15 22.77
C ALA A 145 9.78 -22.82 23.20
N THR A 146 10.84 -22.37 22.52
CA THR A 146 11.54 -21.10 22.79
C THR A 146 11.78 -20.29 21.52
N PHE A 147 11.56 -18.97 21.55
CA PHE A 147 11.57 -18.06 20.38
C PHE A 147 12.61 -16.93 20.49
N LYS A 148 13.01 -16.39 19.33
CA LYS A 148 13.89 -15.23 19.22
C LYS A 148 13.51 -14.35 18.01
N CYS A 149 13.57 -13.02 18.15
CA CYS A 149 13.31 -12.09 17.05
C CYS A 149 14.36 -12.21 15.93
N HIS A 150 13.95 -11.94 14.67
CA HIS A 150 14.89 -11.73 13.57
C HIS A 150 15.77 -10.49 13.84
N ARG A 151 16.90 -10.39 13.14
CA ARG A 151 17.83 -9.26 13.26
C ARG A 151 17.16 -7.95 12.81
N GLY A 152 17.46 -6.85 13.49
CA GLY A 152 16.84 -5.54 13.24
C GLY A 152 15.42 -5.37 13.82
N PHE A 153 14.88 -6.42 14.46
CA PHE A 153 13.62 -6.37 15.17
C PHE A 153 13.83 -6.58 16.67
N THR A 154 13.18 -5.76 17.47
CA THR A 154 13.19 -5.85 18.93
C THR A 154 11.88 -6.46 19.42
N TYR A 155 11.97 -7.22 20.50
CA TYR A 155 10.82 -7.83 21.14
C TYR A 155 9.84 -6.74 21.60
N LEU A 156 8.59 -6.80 21.11
CA LEU A 156 7.51 -5.92 21.54
C LEU A 156 6.67 -6.61 22.62
N SER A 157 6.18 -7.81 22.33
CA SER A 157 5.22 -8.53 23.16
C SER A 157 5.18 -10.03 22.83
N GLY A 158 4.58 -10.84 23.70
CA GLY A 158 4.42 -12.29 23.52
C GLY A 158 5.33 -13.16 24.38
N ASP A 159 5.12 -14.47 24.39
CA ASP A 159 5.87 -15.36 25.28
C ASP A 159 7.04 -16.02 24.56
N LEU A 160 8.26 -15.59 24.91
CA LEU A 160 9.50 -16.17 24.35
C LEU A 160 9.70 -17.64 24.73
N THR A 161 8.94 -18.16 25.70
CA THR A 161 8.92 -19.57 26.10
C THR A 161 7.51 -20.03 26.37
N ALA A 162 7.11 -21.16 25.79
CA ALA A 162 5.77 -21.72 25.96
C ALA A 162 5.82 -23.25 26.15
N THR A 163 4.93 -23.79 26.98
CA THR A 163 4.82 -25.23 27.28
C THR A 163 3.48 -25.77 26.78
N CYS A 164 3.48 -26.90 26.08
CA CYS A 164 2.25 -27.53 25.60
C CYS A 164 1.51 -28.22 26.76
N GLU A 165 0.31 -27.74 27.10
CA GLU A 165 -0.51 -28.26 28.20
C GLU A 165 -1.93 -28.58 27.74
N VAL A 166 -2.70 -29.29 28.56
CA VAL A 166 -4.12 -29.55 28.29
C VAL A 166 -4.90 -28.24 28.46
N SER A 167 -5.75 -27.92 27.48
CA SER A 167 -6.64 -26.76 27.54
C SER A 167 -7.65 -26.90 28.68
N ASP A 168 -7.93 -25.80 29.38
CA ASP A 168 -8.90 -25.77 30.49
C ASP A 168 -10.36 -25.82 29.99
N SER A 169 -10.58 -25.52 28.70
CA SER A 169 -11.92 -25.42 28.07
C SER A 169 -12.16 -26.44 26.94
N SER A 170 -11.15 -27.19 26.48
CA SER A 170 -11.29 -28.13 25.37
C SER A 170 -10.46 -29.41 25.52
N TYR A 171 -10.82 -30.48 24.80
CA TYR A 171 -10.06 -31.76 24.80
C TYR A 171 -8.72 -31.68 24.04
N GLY A 172 -8.26 -30.48 23.66
CA GLY A 172 -7.05 -30.23 22.86
C GLY A 172 -5.92 -29.59 23.67
N GLY A 173 -4.72 -29.57 23.09
CA GLY A 173 -3.55 -28.93 23.69
C GLY A 173 -3.50 -27.43 23.39
N LEU A 174 -3.03 -26.67 24.37
CA LEU A 174 -2.78 -25.24 24.27
C LEU A 174 -1.35 -24.96 24.75
N TRP A 175 -0.66 -24.06 24.07
CA TRP A 175 0.57 -23.49 24.60
C TRP A 175 0.27 -22.62 25.81
N LYS A 176 0.92 -22.87 26.94
CA LYS A 176 0.85 -22.07 28.17
C LYS A 176 2.22 -21.50 28.52
N ALA A 177 2.24 -20.25 28.94
CA ALA A 177 3.41 -19.58 29.48
C ALA A 177 3.11 -19.20 30.93
N GLY A 178 3.58 -20.02 31.87
CA GLY A 178 3.20 -19.88 33.27
C GLY A 178 1.71 -20.21 33.50
N PRO A 179 0.93 -19.40 34.24
CA PRO A 179 -0.46 -19.72 34.57
C PRO A 179 -1.48 -19.43 33.45
N GLY A 180 -1.05 -18.87 32.31
CA GLY A 180 -1.94 -18.46 31.21
C GLY A 180 -1.53 -19.03 29.85
N ALA A 181 -2.42 -18.87 28.85
CA ALA A 181 -2.13 -19.19 27.46
C ALA A 181 -0.94 -18.37 26.95
N ALA A 182 -0.01 -19.01 26.23
CA ALA A 182 1.14 -18.33 25.66
C ALA A 182 0.68 -17.38 24.55
N GLN A 183 1.12 -16.13 24.63
CA GLN A 183 0.87 -15.11 23.63
C GLN A 183 1.85 -15.24 22.45
N PRO A 184 1.40 -15.04 21.21
CA PRO A 184 2.28 -15.05 20.04
C PRO A 184 3.39 -14.01 20.16
N VAL A 185 4.62 -14.40 19.81
CA VAL A 185 5.78 -13.49 19.87
C VAL A 185 5.69 -12.48 18.74
N VAL A 186 5.69 -11.19 19.07
CA VAL A 186 5.67 -10.06 18.14
C VAL A 186 6.94 -9.25 18.30
N CYS A 187 7.67 -9.08 17.19
CA CYS A 187 8.85 -8.22 17.14
C CYS A 187 8.63 -7.02 16.20
N VAL A 188 9.07 -5.84 16.61
CA VAL A 188 8.93 -4.56 15.87
C VAL A 188 10.27 -4.02 15.36
N PRO A 189 10.29 -3.25 14.26
CA PRO A 189 11.52 -2.67 13.73
C PRO A 189 12.19 -1.75 14.75
N GLU A 190 13.51 -1.86 14.91
CA GLU A 190 14.27 -0.98 15.78
C GLU A 190 14.44 0.42 15.15
N GLN A 191 14.06 1.48 15.89
CA GLN A 191 14.27 2.85 15.44
C GLN A 191 15.76 3.19 15.45
N ALA A 192 16.24 3.89 14.41
CA ALA A 192 17.66 4.21 14.21
C ALA A 192 18.57 2.97 14.10
N TYR A 193 18.01 1.84 13.67
CA TYR A 193 18.76 0.61 13.38
C TYR A 193 19.95 0.86 12.44
N CYS A 194 19.79 1.71 11.42
CA CYS A 194 20.90 2.26 10.64
C CYS A 194 21.28 3.66 11.14
N PRO A 195 22.52 3.87 11.63
CA PRO A 195 23.00 5.19 11.97
C PRO A 195 23.10 6.07 10.71
N VAL A 196 22.94 7.39 10.87
CA VAL A 196 23.04 8.35 9.77
C VAL A 196 24.36 8.14 9.02
N PRO A 197 24.33 7.92 7.69
CA PRO A 197 25.53 7.58 6.94
C PRO A 197 26.57 8.70 7.03
N ASN A 198 27.84 8.33 7.17
CA ASN A 198 28.95 9.29 7.19
C ASN A 198 29.11 9.90 5.78
N ILE A 199 28.91 11.22 5.66
CA ILE A 199 28.99 11.98 4.40
C ILE A 199 30.09 13.02 4.53
N PHE A 200 31.01 13.05 3.57
CA PHE A 200 32.10 14.03 3.58
C PHE A 200 31.79 15.16 2.61
N ARG A 201 31.56 16.37 3.14
CA ARG A 201 31.27 17.60 2.38
C ARG A 201 30.03 17.50 1.47
N GLY A 202 29.05 16.69 1.86
CA GLY A 202 27.70 16.61 1.33
C GLY A 202 26.68 16.57 2.47
N PHE A 203 25.41 16.36 2.16
CA PHE A 203 24.31 16.34 3.12
C PHE A 203 23.25 15.29 2.78
N VAL A 204 22.48 14.87 3.78
CA VAL A 204 21.27 14.03 3.60
C VAL A 204 20.13 14.96 3.18
N ALA A 205 19.53 14.72 2.01
CA ALA A 205 18.41 15.48 1.49
C ALA A 205 17.07 15.00 2.08
N SER A 206 16.90 13.69 2.25
CA SER A 206 15.68 13.09 2.83
C SER A 206 15.94 11.67 3.38
N VAL A 207 15.13 11.24 4.35
CA VAL A 207 15.07 9.84 4.85
C VAL A 207 13.60 9.47 5.07
N THR A 208 13.14 8.33 4.55
CA THR A 208 11.72 7.95 4.54
C THR A 208 11.15 7.51 5.89
N SER A 209 11.89 6.72 6.67
CA SER A 209 11.40 6.08 7.92
C SER A 209 12.43 6.14 9.06
N ALA A 210 13.10 7.28 9.21
CA ALA A 210 13.99 7.58 10.35
C ALA A 210 15.09 6.54 10.68
N GLY A 211 15.53 5.72 9.71
CA GLY A 211 16.62 4.75 9.91
C GLY A 211 16.17 3.36 10.36
N GLU A 212 14.87 3.05 10.27
CA GLU A 212 14.33 1.68 10.36
C GLU A 212 14.85 0.79 9.21
N PRO A 213 14.93 -0.54 9.38
CA PRO A 213 15.21 -1.49 8.29
C PRO A 213 14.37 -1.20 7.04
N GLY A 214 15.01 -1.07 5.87
CA GLY A 214 14.35 -0.68 4.62
C GLY A 214 14.15 0.83 4.40
N SER A 215 14.62 1.70 5.31
CA SER A 215 14.63 3.15 5.11
C SER A 215 15.46 3.56 3.89
N VAL A 216 14.94 4.48 3.07
CA VAL A 216 15.67 5.07 1.93
C VAL A 216 16.19 6.45 2.33
N ALA A 217 17.49 6.69 2.14
CA ALA A 217 18.14 7.97 2.34
C ALA A 217 18.69 8.54 1.03
N GLU A 218 18.32 9.79 0.71
CA GLU A 218 18.85 10.55 -0.42
C GLU A 218 20.03 11.41 0.05
N LEU A 219 21.18 11.27 -0.60
CA LEU A 219 22.43 11.96 -0.28
C LEU A 219 22.82 12.90 -1.42
N ARG A 220 23.28 14.11 -1.11
CA ARG A 220 23.67 15.12 -2.10
C ARG A 220 25.01 15.78 -1.78
N CYS A 221 25.82 16.03 -2.79
CA CYS A 221 26.99 16.90 -2.69
C CYS A 221 26.56 18.37 -2.71
N HIS A 222 27.34 19.24 -2.06
CA HIS A 222 27.18 20.68 -2.25
C HIS A 222 27.58 21.10 -3.68
N ASP A 223 26.98 22.18 -4.19
CA ASP A 223 27.27 22.74 -5.52
C ASP A 223 28.77 22.94 -5.79
N GLY A 224 29.24 22.50 -6.95
CA GLY A 224 30.66 22.56 -7.33
C GLY A 224 31.54 21.47 -6.71
N PHE A 225 30.92 20.46 -6.09
CA PHE A 225 31.56 19.24 -5.62
C PHE A 225 30.91 18.02 -6.29
N HIS A 226 31.70 17.01 -6.62
CA HIS A 226 31.20 15.70 -7.05
C HIS A 226 31.94 14.61 -6.28
N ASP A 227 31.36 13.41 -6.27
CA ASP A 227 32.12 12.26 -5.81
C ASP A 227 33.27 11.97 -6.79
N PRO A 228 34.55 12.06 -6.41
CA PRO A 228 35.66 11.85 -7.33
C PRO A 228 35.70 10.41 -7.87
N ARG A 229 35.02 9.47 -7.20
CA ARG A 229 34.92 8.06 -7.59
C ARG A 229 33.94 7.88 -8.75
N THR A 230 32.76 8.51 -8.67
CA THR A 230 31.65 8.30 -9.63
C THR A 230 31.27 9.53 -10.45
N LYS A 231 31.87 10.70 -10.19
CA LYS A 231 31.51 12.04 -10.70
C LYS A 231 30.05 12.46 -10.48
N MET A 232 29.32 11.75 -9.61
CA MET A 232 27.93 12.05 -9.28
C MET A 232 27.82 13.18 -8.27
N THR A 233 26.72 13.94 -8.35
CA THR A 233 26.35 14.99 -7.39
C THR A 233 25.29 14.55 -6.38
N GLN A 234 24.66 13.38 -6.59
CA GLN A 234 23.62 12.81 -5.72
C GLN A 234 23.67 11.28 -5.72
N ARG A 235 23.21 10.65 -4.63
CA ARG A 235 23.20 9.19 -4.45
C ARG A 235 22.06 8.75 -3.54
N THR A 236 21.43 7.61 -3.81
CA THR A 236 20.39 7.02 -2.96
C THR A 236 20.90 5.77 -2.26
N THR A 237 20.50 5.57 -1.00
CA THR A 237 20.97 4.48 -0.15
C THR A 237 19.83 3.83 0.62
N LEU A 238 19.93 2.54 0.90
CA LEU A 238 18.92 1.75 1.60
C LEU A 238 19.50 1.17 2.89
N CYS A 239 18.77 1.29 3.99
CA CYS A 239 19.12 0.66 5.26
C CYS A 239 18.95 -0.85 5.16
N LEU A 240 20.07 -1.59 5.19
CA LEU A 240 20.14 -3.04 5.12
C LEU A 240 20.95 -3.62 6.29
N ASP A 241 20.76 -4.91 6.54
CA ASP A 241 21.62 -5.68 7.43
C ASP A 241 23.04 -5.73 6.90
N LYS A 242 24.03 -5.56 7.78
CA LYS A 242 25.45 -5.59 7.42
C LYS A 242 25.86 -7.04 7.16
N PRO A 243 26.27 -7.43 5.93
CA PRO A 243 26.71 -8.79 5.67
C PRO A 243 28.08 -9.03 6.30
N GLY A 244 28.11 -9.88 7.31
CA GLY A 244 29.33 -10.34 7.98
C GLY A 244 29.79 -9.45 9.15
N ALA A 245 30.05 -10.12 10.28
CA ALA A 245 30.58 -9.62 11.55
C ALA A 245 29.57 -8.92 12.49
N GLY A 246 28.90 -9.72 13.33
CA GLY A 246 28.73 -9.55 14.79
C GLY A 246 28.20 -8.24 15.40
N GLU A 247 27.86 -7.22 14.62
CA GLU A 247 27.37 -5.93 15.10
C GLU A 247 25.84 -5.88 15.03
N THR A 248 25.22 -5.31 16.06
CA THR A 248 23.76 -5.28 16.28
C THR A 248 23.03 -4.19 15.49
N ALA A 249 23.68 -3.54 14.52
CA ALA A 249 23.13 -2.39 13.79
C ALA A 249 23.30 -2.56 12.27
N GLY A 250 22.29 -2.14 11.52
CA GLY A 250 22.29 -2.10 10.06
C GLY A 250 23.15 -0.96 9.51
N ASN A 251 23.37 -0.93 8.18
CA ASN A 251 24.09 0.16 7.52
C ASN A 251 23.38 0.59 6.22
N PHE A 252 23.48 1.88 5.89
CA PHE A 252 23.01 2.39 4.60
C PHE A 252 23.94 1.94 3.48
N SER A 253 23.44 1.00 2.69
CA SER A 253 24.10 0.44 1.52
C SER A 253 23.62 1.13 0.23
N ILE A 254 24.40 1.07 -0.83
CA ILE A 254 24.19 1.86 -2.06
C ILE A 254 23.49 1.00 -3.12
N GLY A 255 22.39 1.50 -3.69
CA GLY A 255 21.89 1.10 -5.02
C GLY A 255 20.88 -0.03 -5.10
N LEU A 256 19.59 0.26 -4.86
CA LEU A 256 18.49 -0.70 -5.06
C LEU A 256 17.19 -0.03 -5.53
N SER A 257 16.60 -0.49 -6.64
CA SER A 257 15.24 -0.13 -7.06
C SER A 257 14.18 -0.90 -6.24
N PHE A 258 12.94 -0.41 -6.19
CA PHE A 258 11.83 -1.01 -5.42
C PHE A 258 11.63 -2.52 -5.70
N THR A 259 11.95 -2.97 -6.92
CA THR A 259 11.92 -4.38 -7.39
C THR A 259 12.95 -5.31 -6.72
N SER A 260 13.86 -4.79 -5.91
CA SER A 260 14.90 -5.59 -5.23
C SER A 260 14.56 -5.98 -3.79
N ARG A 261 13.55 -5.32 -3.18
CA ARG A 261 13.18 -5.53 -1.77
C ARG A 261 12.53 -6.90 -1.54
N ASP A 262 11.55 -7.24 -2.37
CA ASP A 262 10.79 -8.49 -2.21
C ASP A 262 11.61 -9.70 -2.67
N LEU A 263 12.56 -9.47 -3.58
CA LEU A 263 13.55 -10.45 -4.02
C LEU A 263 14.62 -10.75 -2.95
N GLN A 264 15.07 -9.74 -2.20
CA GLN A 264 15.95 -9.95 -1.04
C GLN A 264 15.21 -10.64 0.11
N ARG A 265 13.94 -10.31 0.34
CA ARG A 265 13.10 -10.99 1.33
C ARG A 265 12.89 -12.47 0.97
N ALA A 266 12.71 -12.78 -0.31
CA ALA A 266 12.66 -14.16 -0.80
C ALA A 266 14.00 -14.89 -0.61
N GLU A 267 15.15 -14.20 -0.76
CA GLU A 267 16.48 -14.76 -0.52
C GLU A 267 16.69 -15.14 0.95
N GLU A 268 16.39 -14.22 1.87
CA GLU A 268 16.53 -14.44 3.32
C GLU A 268 15.66 -15.59 3.82
N LEU A 269 14.40 -15.66 3.36
CA LEU A 269 13.49 -16.76 3.68
C LEU A 269 14.05 -18.14 3.28
N VAL A 270 14.68 -18.23 2.11
CA VAL A 270 15.27 -19.49 1.65
C VAL A 270 16.56 -19.82 2.41
N ILE A 271 17.33 -18.82 2.84
CA ILE A 271 18.53 -19.01 3.68
C ILE A 271 18.15 -19.57 5.05
N ASP A 272 17.18 -18.95 5.73
CA ASP A 272 16.75 -19.35 7.07
C ASP A 272 16.25 -20.81 7.09
N VAL A 273 15.47 -21.21 6.08
CA VAL A 273 15.01 -22.60 5.95
C VAL A 273 16.17 -23.55 5.66
N LEU A 274 17.14 -23.16 4.82
CA LEU A 274 18.32 -23.96 4.55
C LEU A 274 19.18 -24.19 5.81
N GLU A 275 19.37 -23.17 6.65
CA GLU A 275 20.14 -23.30 7.90
C GLU A 275 19.50 -24.34 8.84
N VAL A 276 18.17 -24.29 9.01
CA VAL A 276 17.43 -25.24 9.86
C VAL A 276 17.50 -26.68 9.30
N LEU A 277 17.41 -26.84 7.98
CA LEU A 277 17.52 -28.15 7.33
C LEU A 277 18.93 -28.73 7.46
N GLU A 278 19.96 -27.92 7.30
CA GLU A 278 21.36 -28.35 7.43
C GLU A 278 21.71 -28.72 8.87
N GLU A 279 21.18 -28.01 9.87
CA GLU A 279 21.30 -28.40 11.29
C GLU A 279 20.58 -29.72 11.59
N HIS A 280 19.39 -29.95 11.01
CA HIS A 280 18.63 -31.18 11.18
C HIS A 280 19.31 -32.38 10.51
N ASP A 281 19.76 -32.25 9.27
CA ASP A 281 20.52 -33.28 8.54
C ASP A 281 21.85 -33.61 9.27
N ALA A 282 22.49 -32.63 9.91
CA ALA A 282 23.70 -32.84 10.73
C ALA A 282 23.43 -33.55 12.07
N ALA A 283 22.22 -33.47 12.61
CA ALA A 283 21.78 -34.18 13.81
C ALA A 283 21.40 -35.65 13.52
N GLU A 284 20.90 -35.93 12.32
CA GLU A 284 20.44 -37.26 11.88
C GLU A 284 21.58 -38.31 11.88
N TYR A 285 22.84 -37.89 11.73
CA TYR A 285 24.01 -38.79 11.75
C TYR A 285 24.41 -39.28 13.16
N ARG A 286 23.70 -38.88 14.23
CA ARG A 286 24.09 -39.19 15.62
C ARG A 286 23.17 -40.12 16.40
N PHE A 287 22.00 -40.50 15.89
CA PHE A 287 21.08 -41.39 16.60
C PHE A 287 20.38 -42.36 15.64
N GLU A 288 20.63 -43.66 15.79
CA GLU A 288 20.07 -44.74 14.93
C GLU A 288 18.56 -45.02 15.15
N ASP A 289 17.89 -44.34 16.10
CA ASP A 289 16.51 -44.65 16.51
C ASP A 289 15.46 -43.61 16.08
N PHE A 290 15.72 -42.77 15.09
CA PHE A 290 14.72 -41.77 14.67
C PHE A 290 13.61 -42.42 13.81
N HIS A 291 12.36 -42.33 14.30
CA HIS A 291 11.17 -42.80 13.60
C HIS A 291 11.01 -42.08 12.25
N TRP A 292 10.99 -42.86 11.16
CA TRP A 292 10.77 -42.41 9.78
C TRP A 292 9.59 -41.44 9.60
N ASP A 293 8.60 -41.54 10.47
CA ASP A 293 7.37 -40.75 10.46
C ASP A 293 7.59 -39.28 10.90
N ALA A 294 8.56 -39.02 11.78
CA ALA A 294 8.91 -37.67 12.21
C ALA A 294 9.66 -36.89 11.11
N LYS A 295 10.46 -37.59 10.30
CA LYS A 295 11.17 -37.02 9.14
C LYS A 295 10.22 -36.56 8.04
N LEU A 296 9.23 -37.39 7.68
CA LEU A 296 8.21 -37.02 6.69
C LEU A 296 7.35 -35.83 7.15
N ARG A 297 7.01 -35.76 8.44
CA ARG A 297 6.25 -34.64 9.00
C ARG A 297 7.04 -33.33 9.02
N PHE A 298 8.33 -33.39 9.34
CA PHE A 298 9.22 -32.23 9.22
C PHE A 298 9.34 -31.77 7.77
N GLN A 299 9.59 -32.71 6.84
CA GLN A 299 9.72 -32.42 5.42
C GLN A 299 8.46 -31.82 4.80
N GLY A 300 7.26 -32.27 5.19
CA GLY A 300 6.01 -31.70 4.70
C GLY A 300 5.71 -30.30 5.22
N ARG A 301 6.17 -29.94 6.43
CA ARG A 301 5.82 -28.67 7.09
C ARG A 301 6.61 -27.47 6.58
N TRP A 302 7.95 -27.56 6.54
CA TRP A 302 8.77 -26.42 6.05
C TRP A 302 8.46 -26.11 4.58
N VAL A 303 8.14 -27.14 3.81
CA VAL A 303 7.74 -27.04 2.40
C VAL A 303 6.47 -26.19 2.25
N PHE A 304 5.49 -26.42 3.11
CA PHE A 304 4.23 -25.67 3.10
C PHE A 304 4.45 -24.22 3.53
N GLU A 305 5.22 -24.00 4.60
CA GLU A 305 5.50 -22.66 5.15
C GLU A 305 6.32 -21.80 4.17
N LEU A 306 7.39 -22.34 3.61
CA LEU A 306 8.18 -21.64 2.58
C LEU A 306 7.37 -21.42 1.31
N GLY A 307 6.59 -22.42 0.89
CA GLY A 307 5.70 -22.31 -0.26
C GLY A 307 4.70 -21.17 -0.12
N SER A 308 4.10 -21.01 1.07
CA SER A 308 3.20 -19.90 1.38
C SER A 308 3.93 -18.56 1.38
N ALA A 309 5.07 -18.47 2.08
CA ALA A 309 5.83 -17.22 2.16
C ALA A 309 6.33 -16.73 0.79
N LEU A 310 6.73 -17.64 -0.11
CA LEU A 310 7.12 -17.29 -1.47
C LEU A 310 5.94 -16.92 -2.36
N ARG A 311 4.74 -17.45 -2.12
CA ARG A 311 3.50 -17.05 -2.82
C ARG A 311 3.11 -15.62 -2.48
N ASP A 312 3.24 -15.22 -1.23
CA ASP A 312 2.92 -13.86 -0.78
C ASP A 312 3.85 -12.82 -1.44
N LEU A 313 5.04 -13.25 -1.88
CA LEU A 313 6.00 -12.42 -2.62
C LEU A 313 5.84 -12.50 -4.15
N GLN A 314 4.91 -13.30 -4.70
CA GLN A 314 4.70 -13.44 -6.16
C GLN A 314 4.10 -12.21 -6.83
N HIS A 315 3.63 -11.24 -6.06
CA HIS A 315 3.20 -9.95 -6.61
C HIS A 315 4.38 -9.19 -7.27
N ASP A 316 5.62 -9.49 -6.87
CA ASP A 316 6.82 -8.98 -7.54
C ASP A 316 7.13 -9.77 -8.82
N MET A 317 7.23 -9.07 -9.95
CA MET A 317 7.49 -9.68 -11.26
C MET A 317 8.81 -10.45 -11.30
N SER A 318 9.82 -10.01 -10.55
CA SER A 318 11.15 -10.63 -10.51
C SER A 318 11.15 -11.94 -9.73
N VAL A 319 10.46 -11.96 -8.59
CA VAL A 319 10.23 -13.18 -7.79
C VAL A 319 9.41 -14.17 -8.59
N ARG A 320 8.35 -13.72 -9.26
CA ARG A 320 7.53 -14.54 -10.15
C ARG A 320 8.36 -15.13 -11.31
N GLU A 321 9.23 -14.36 -11.95
CA GLU A 321 10.11 -14.85 -13.01
C GLU A 321 11.10 -15.93 -12.51
N VAL A 322 11.66 -15.76 -11.31
CA VAL A 322 12.53 -16.79 -10.69
C VAL A 322 11.77 -18.07 -10.41
N LEU A 323 10.56 -17.95 -9.86
CA LEU A 323 9.72 -19.09 -9.56
C LEU A 323 9.27 -19.82 -10.84
N GLN A 324 9.01 -19.11 -11.93
CA GLN A 324 8.69 -19.70 -13.24
C GLN A 324 9.88 -20.39 -13.92
N MET A 325 11.12 -20.00 -13.59
CA MET A 325 12.33 -20.70 -14.04
C MET A 325 12.58 -22.01 -13.28
N PHE A 326 11.90 -22.22 -12.15
CA PHE A 326 12.03 -23.45 -11.37
C PHE A 326 11.23 -24.60 -12.02
N PRO A 327 11.83 -25.76 -12.29
CA PRO A 327 11.13 -26.86 -12.95
C PRO A 327 9.91 -27.30 -12.14
N HIS A 328 8.75 -27.46 -12.80
CA HIS A 328 7.48 -27.93 -12.22
C HIS A 328 6.74 -26.95 -11.29
N PHE A 329 7.18 -25.69 -11.20
CA PHE A 329 6.41 -24.64 -10.54
C PHE A 329 5.45 -23.99 -11.54
N ASP A 330 4.18 -24.39 -11.54
CA ASP A 330 3.16 -23.87 -12.47
C ASP A 330 2.37 -22.66 -11.92
N GLY A 331 2.71 -22.21 -10.71
CA GLY A 331 2.08 -21.06 -10.05
C GLY A 331 0.64 -21.28 -9.59
N ILE A 332 0.06 -22.47 -9.79
CA ILE A 332 -1.38 -22.73 -9.57
C ILE A 332 -1.60 -23.91 -8.61
N SER A 333 -0.61 -24.76 -8.34
CA SER A 333 -0.77 -25.98 -7.53
C SER A 333 0.34 -26.21 -6.49
N ASP A 334 -0.03 -26.29 -5.20
CA ASP A 334 0.84 -26.66 -4.05
C ASP A 334 1.44 -28.07 -4.14
N LYS A 335 0.90 -28.90 -5.04
CA LYS A 335 1.20 -30.33 -5.16
C LYS A 335 2.65 -30.66 -5.57
N TYR A 336 3.42 -29.67 -6.01
CA TYR A 336 4.83 -29.84 -6.41
C TYR A 336 5.83 -29.35 -5.36
N LEU A 337 5.39 -28.54 -4.39
CA LEU A 337 6.22 -28.13 -3.26
C LEU A 337 6.55 -29.36 -2.38
N GLU A 338 5.64 -30.34 -2.28
CA GLU A 338 5.81 -31.61 -1.56
C GLU A 338 7.05 -32.45 -1.97
N GLN A 339 7.73 -32.11 -3.07
CA GLN A 339 8.93 -32.81 -3.59
C GLN A 339 10.24 -32.02 -3.42
N PHE A 340 10.22 -30.88 -2.71
CA PHE A 340 11.43 -30.08 -2.52
C PHE A 340 12.43 -30.81 -1.60
N THR A 341 13.69 -30.85 -2.03
CA THR A 341 14.82 -31.35 -1.26
C THR A 341 15.68 -30.17 -0.84
N SER A 342 16.63 -30.36 0.07
CA SER A 342 17.63 -29.33 0.41
C SER A 342 18.40 -28.85 -0.83
N ASP A 343 18.59 -29.72 -1.84
CA ASP A 343 19.17 -29.33 -3.12
C ASP A 343 18.25 -28.44 -3.98
N HIS A 344 16.94 -28.70 -3.98
CA HIS A 344 15.96 -27.82 -4.63
C HIS A 344 15.97 -26.41 -4.03
N LEU A 345 16.11 -26.29 -2.71
CA LEU A 345 16.26 -25.01 -2.04
C LEU A 345 17.56 -24.29 -2.36
N ARG A 346 18.68 -25.03 -2.43
CA ARG A 346 19.96 -24.45 -2.88
C ARG A 346 19.86 -23.92 -4.31
N ILE A 347 19.12 -24.60 -5.19
CA ILE A 347 18.88 -24.13 -6.57
C ILE A 347 18.01 -22.88 -6.56
N LEU A 348 16.92 -22.85 -5.78
CA LEU A 348 16.06 -21.69 -5.66
C LEU A 348 16.81 -20.47 -5.12
N LEU A 349 17.61 -20.65 -4.05
CA LEU A 349 18.46 -19.60 -3.49
C LEU A 349 19.45 -19.05 -4.54
N ARG A 350 20.04 -19.94 -5.36
CA ARG A 350 20.94 -19.53 -6.44
C ARG A 350 20.22 -18.71 -7.52
N LEU A 351 19.00 -19.09 -7.92
CA LEU A 351 18.23 -18.36 -8.92
C LEU A 351 17.74 -17.00 -8.39
N LEU A 352 17.32 -16.93 -7.12
CA LEU A 352 16.96 -15.67 -6.45
C LEU A 352 18.16 -14.72 -6.38
N LYS A 353 19.33 -15.23 -5.95
CA LYS A 353 20.60 -14.48 -5.95
C LYS A 353 20.99 -14.00 -7.34
N ALA A 354 20.94 -14.87 -8.35
CA ALA A 354 21.27 -14.52 -9.73
C ALA A 354 20.33 -13.44 -10.31
N LYS A 355 19.03 -13.49 -9.97
CA LYS A 355 18.07 -12.47 -10.38
C LYS A 355 18.26 -11.15 -9.63
N ALA A 356 18.60 -11.21 -8.33
CA ALA A 356 18.91 -10.04 -7.54
C ALA A 356 20.16 -9.32 -8.08
N GLU A 357 21.18 -10.09 -8.45
CA GLU A 357 22.36 -9.58 -9.15
C GLU A 357 21.99 -8.97 -10.53
N GLN A 358 21.04 -9.56 -11.28
CA GLN A 358 20.59 -9.03 -12.58
C GLN A 358 19.86 -7.68 -12.46
N LEU A 359 19.09 -7.46 -11.38
CA LEU A 359 18.31 -6.24 -11.15
C LEU A 359 19.09 -5.12 -10.47
N GLN A 360 20.18 -5.47 -9.77
CA GLN A 360 21.13 -4.52 -9.18
C GLN A 360 22.02 -3.83 -10.21
N ASP A 361 22.15 -4.39 -11.41
CA ASP A 361 23.01 -3.86 -12.47
C ASP A 361 22.20 -3.26 -13.62
N LEU A 362 22.14 -1.92 -13.67
CA LEU A 362 21.86 -1.24 -14.93
C LEU A 362 22.78 -1.82 -16.01
N THR A 363 22.24 -2.14 -17.19
CA THR A 363 23.00 -2.81 -18.24
C THR A 363 24.28 -2.04 -18.57
N ALA A 364 25.35 -2.73 -18.97
CA ALA A 364 26.64 -2.10 -19.30
C ALA A 364 26.52 -0.95 -20.31
N GLU A 365 25.49 -0.95 -21.16
CA GLU A 365 25.17 0.13 -22.09
C GLU A 365 24.44 1.31 -21.40
N THR A 366 23.48 1.03 -20.51
CA THR A 366 22.76 2.06 -19.74
C THR A 366 23.65 2.70 -18.68
N ALA A 367 24.53 1.92 -18.04
CA ALA A 367 25.53 2.41 -17.10
C ALA A 367 26.63 3.22 -17.80
N ARG A 368 26.94 2.91 -19.07
CA ARG A 368 27.88 3.69 -19.89
C ARG A 368 27.27 5.01 -20.38
N GLU A 369 25.97 5.04 -20.66
CA GLU A 369 25.23 6.26 -21.03
C GLU A 369 24.89 7.16 -19.83
N GLN A 370 24.59 6.60 -18.65
CA GLN A 370 24.25 7.38 -17.45
C GLN A 370 25.46 7.70 -16.54
N PHE A 371 26.48 6.83 -16.43
CA PHE A 371 27.48 6.91 -15.34
C PHE A 371 28.94 6.91 -15.78
N GLY A 372 29.26 6.58 -17.03
CA GLY A 372 30.56 6.90 -17.64
C GLY A 372 31.83 6.54 -16.84
N ALA A 373 31.92 5.39 -16.16
CA ALA A 373 33.15 4.67 -15.80
C ALA A 373 32.83 3.35 -15.06
N TYR A 374 33.74 2.37 -15.14
CA TYR A 374 33.58 0.97 -14.73
C TYR A 374 33.77 0.76 -13.21
N ASP A 375 32.70 0.47 -12.46
CA ASP A 375 32.84 0.04 -11.06
C ASP A 375 33.16 -1.47 -10.93
N ARG A 376 32.81 -2.29 -11.93
CA ARG A 376 33.18 -3.72 -11.98
C ARG A 376 33.10 -4.25 -13.41
N LEU A 377 34.23 -4.65 -13.99
CA LEU A 377 34.29 -5.29 -15.30
C LEU A 377 33.93 -6.77 -15.15
N LYS A 378 32.95 -7.26 -15.92
CA LYS A 378 32.44 -8.63 -15.85
C LYS A 378 32.63 -9.36 -17.18
N ILE A 379 33.35 -10.48 -17.16
CA ILE A 379 33.63 -11.29 -18.36
C ILE A 379 33.19 -12.74 -18.12
N SER A 380 32.31 -13.20 -19.00
CA SER A 380 31.80 -14.57 -19.04
C SER A 380 32.58 -15.33 -20.11
N PHE A 381 33.14 -16.47 -19.71
CA PHE A 381 33.81 -17.39 -20.64
C PHE A 381 32.74 -18.28 -21.25
N GLN A 382 32.57 -18.26 -22.57
CA GLN A 382 31.42 -18.91 -23.21
C GLN A 382 31.69 -19.36 -24.64
N ASN A 383 30.79 -20.12 -25.27
CA ASN A 383 30.94 -20.42 -26.70
C ASN A 383 30.58 -19.21 -27.59
N GLY A 384 31.15 -19.14 -28.79
CA GLY A 384 30.93 -18.03 -29.71
C GLY A 384 29.52 -17.92 -30.33
N LYS A 385 28.64 -18.90 -30.04
CA LYS A 385 27.25 -18.93 -30.53
C LYS A 385 26.24 -18.49 -29.45
N ALA A 386 26.58 -18.58 -28.17
CA ALA A 386 25.72 -18.12 -27.08
C ALA A 386 25.68 -16.58 -27.07
N LEU A 387 24.49 -16.06 -26.80
CA LEU A 387 24.36 -14.66 -26.43
C LEU A 387 25.04 -14.45 -25.07
N PRO A 388 25.86 -13.39 -24.90
CA PRO A 388 26.39 -13.04 -23.59
C PRO A 388 25.24 -12.87 -22.60
N PRO A 389 25.37 -13.38 -21.36
CA PRO A 389 24.45 -13.05 -20.29
C PRO A 389 24.34 -11.53 -20.12
N ASP A 390 23.14 -11.04 -19.81
CA ASP A 390 22.88 -9.60 -19.67
C ASP A 390 23.88 -8.97 -18.69
N GLY A 391 24.53 -7.88 -19.10
CA GLY A 391 25.56 -7.19 -18.30
C GLY A 391 26.96 -7.84 -18.30
N TRP A 392 27.16 -8.97 -18.99
CA TRP A 392 28.46 -9.64 -19.11
C TRP A 392 29.08 -9.46 -20.50
N LEU A 393 30.40 -9.24 -20.53
CA LEU A 393 31.16 -9.29 -21.78
C LEU A 393 31.51 -10.73 -22.13
N ALA A 394 31.31 -11.09 -23.39
CA ALA A 394 31.67 -12.41 -23.91
C ALA A 394 33.17 -12.55 -24.12
N ASP A 395 33.79 -13.59 -23.55
CA ASP A 395 35.03 -14.16 -24.07
C ASP A 395 34.72 -15.53 -24.68
N SER A 396 34.82 -15.62 -26.01
CA SER A 396 34.54 -16.85 -26.77
C SER A 396 35.74 -17.78 -26.93
N GLY A 397 36.81 -17.53 -26.17
CA GLY A 397 38.06 -18.23 -26.30
C GLY A 397 38.91 -17.81 -27.50
N LYS A 398 38.70 -16.58 -27.98
CA LYS A 398 39.47 -16.00 -29.08
C LYS A 398 40.85 -15.59 -28.58
N GLN A 399 41.82 -15.54 -29.49
CA GLN A 399 43.15 -15.01 -29.18
C GLN A 399 43.07 -13.55 -28.70
N PHE A 400 43.98 -13.14 -27.81
CA PHE A 400 44.10 -11.79 -27.28
C PHE A 400 44.14 -10.76 -28.42
N GLY A 401 43.26 -9.77 -28.34
CA GLY A 401 43.13 -8.72 -29.35
C GLY A 401 41.94 -7.80 -29.05
N ASP A 402 41.70 -6.86 -29.96
CA ASP A 402 40.60 -5.91 -29.85
C ASP A 402 39.24 -6.64 -29.97
N ARG A 403 38.32 -6.33 -29.04
CA ARG A 403 36.97 -6.89 -29.00
C ARG A 403 35.89 -5.96 -29.55
N ARG A 404 36.29 -4.82 -30.13
CA ARG A 404 35.42 -3.78 -30.71
C ARG A 404 34.43 -3.15 -29.73
N ASN A 405 34.67 -3.34 -28.43
CA ASN A 405 33.95 -2.75 -27.32
C ASN A 405 34.84 -1.75 -26.52
N GLY A 406 36.02 -1.42 -27.05
CA GLY A 406 37.00 -0.55 -26.41
C GLY A 406 37.97 -1.26 -25.46
N LEU A 407 37.87 -2.58 -25.34
CA LEU A 407 38.74 -3.40 -24.50
C LEU A 407 39.55 -4.40 -25.33
N PHE A 408 40.76 -4.69 -24.85
CA PHE A 408 41.66 -5.70 -25.40
C PHE A 408 41.74 -6.84 -24.40
N TYR A 409 41.19 -7.99 -24.74
CA TYR A 409 41.27 -9.19 -23.91
C TYR A 409 41.18 -10.47 -24.74
N GLY A 410 41.60 -11.60 -24.18
CA GLY A 410 41.58 -12.90 -24.83
C GLY A 410 42.76 -13.80 -24.47
N TRP A 411 42.84 -14.94 -25.13
CA TRP A 411 43.77 -16.02 -24.78
C TRP A 411 45.09 -15.93 -25.55
N LYS A 412 46.16 -16.48 -24.96
CA LYS A 412 47.50 -16.58 -25.55
C LYS A 412 47.50 -17.26 -26.92
N CYS A 413 46.84 -18.41 -26.99
CA CYS A 413 46.60 -19.16 -28.21
C CYS A 413 45.11 -19.16 -28.56
N GLY A 414 44.79 -18.94 -29.83
CA GLY A 414 43.47 -19.25 -30.37
C GLY A 414 43.51 -20.63 -31.02
N VAL A 415 42.50 -21.47 -30.77
CA VAL A 415 42.42 -22.81 -31.38
C VAL A 415 41.93 -22.69 -32.85
N SER A 416 42.71 -22.06 -33.73
CA SER A 416 42.53 -21.87 -35.19
C SER A 416 41.25 -21.14 -35.68
N GLU A 417 41.31 -20.54 -36.88
CA GLU A 417 40.19 -19.81 -37.51
C GLU A 417 39.04 -20.71 -38.01
N SER A 418 39.24 -22.03 -38.12
CA SER A 418 38.26 -22.97 -38.67
C SER A 418 37.54 -23.85 -37.65
N GLU A 419 38.04 -23.95 -36.41
CA GLU A 419 37.39 -24.67 -35.32
C GLU A 419 37.12 -23.67 -34.19
N ILE A 420 35.85 -23.31 -33.96
CA ILE A 420 35.48 -22.48 -32.82
C ILE A 420 35.86 -23.26 -31.55
N ASN A 421 36.93 -22.81 -30.91
CA ASN A 421 37.49 -23.20 -29.61
C ASN A 421 36.84 -24.45 -28.98
N SER A 422 37.48 -25.62 -29.12
CA SER A 422 36.95 -26.93 -28.65
C SER A 422 36.66 -26.99 -27.15
N GLY A 423 37.17 -26.04 -26.36
CA GLY A 423 36.90 -25.93 -24.93
C GLY A 423 35.80 -24.93 -24.55
N ALA A 424 35.44 -23.99 -25.41
CA ALA A 424 34.37 -23.03 -25.11
C ALA A 424 33.00 -23.70 -25.24
N ALA A 425 32.28 -23.81 -24.13
CA ALA A 425 31.04 -24.55 -24.06
C ALA A 425 29.89 -23.69 -23.52
N ASN A 426 28.68 -24.02 -23.96
CA ASN A 426 27.47 -23.76 -23.21
C ASN A 426 26.82 -25.12 -22.96
N ARG A 427 26.75 -25.52 -21.68
CA ARG A 427 26.26 -26.84 -21.25
C ARG A 427 24.75 -26.99 -21.41
N SER A 428 24.02 -25.88 -21.58
CA SER A 428 22.57 -25.83 -21.82
C SER A 428 21.75 -26.72 -20.87
N ARG A 429 22.17 -26.81 -19.60
CA ARG A 429 21.46 -27.57 -18.57
C ARG A 429 20.33 -26.68 -18.06
N SER A 430 19.10 -27.16 -18.17
CA SER A 430 17.89 -26.41 -17.79
C SER A 430 17.84 -25.96 -16.33
N LEU A 431 18.59 -26.63 -15.45
CA LEU A 431 18.68 -26.31 -14.01
C LEU A 431 19.63 -25.16 -13.68
N TYR A 432 20.33 -24.61 -14.67
CA TYR A 432 21.38 -23.61 -14.45
C TYR A 432 21.16 -22.39 -15.35
N SER A 433 21.57 -21.22 -14.88
CA SER A 433 21.47 -19.99 -15.65
C SER A 433 22.36 -20.01 -16.91
N SER A 434 22.15 -19.06 -17.82
CA SER A 434 23.03 -18.89 -19.00
C SER A 434 24.49 -18.62 -18.58
N LEU A 435 24.71 -17.89 -17.49
CA LEU A 435 26.03 -17.59 -16.93
C LEU A 435 26.71 -18.84 -16.33
N GLU A 436 25.97 -19.69 -15.63
CA GLU A 436 26.53 -20.92 -15.05
C GLU A 436 26.79 -22.00 -16.10
N ASN A 437 25.96 -22.06 -17.14
CA ASN A 437 26.14 -23.02 -18.22
C ASN A 437 27.30 -22.68 -19.15
N THR A 438 27.78 -21.44 -19.14
CA THR A 438 28.85 -20.98 -20.04
C THR A 438 30.22 -21.14 -19.41
N LEU A 439 31.17 -21.70 -20.13
CA LEU A 439 32.56 -21.81 -19.66
C LEU A 439 33.54 -21.92 -20.83
N VAL A 440 34.82 -21.77 -20.51
CA VAL A 440 35.92 -22.22 -21.37
C VAL A 440 36.71 -23.30 -20.62
N ALA A 441 36.67 -24.52 -21.14
CA ALA A 441 37.59 -25.59 -20.79
C ALA A 441 38.94 -25.30 -21.46
N THR A 442 40.00 -25.35 -20.67
CA THR A 442 41.31 -24.82 -21.04
C THR A 442 42.19 -25.92 -21.60
N ASP A 443 42.64 -25.75 -22.84
CA ASP A 443 43.52 -26.67 -23.57
C ASP A 443 43.21 -28.19 -23.47
N PRO A 444 41.96 -28.64 -23.73
CA PRO A 444 41.57 -30.05 -23.60
C PRO A 444 42.27 -31.01 -24.59
N LEU A 445 43.12 -30.49 -25.47
CA LEU A 445 43.83 -31.26 -26.49
C LEU A 445 45.36 -31.08 -26.39
N SER A 446 45.87 -30.45 -25.32
CA SER A 446 47.28 -30.13 -25.07
C SER A 446 47.97 -29.51 -26.30
N ARG A 447 47.30 -28.55 -26.95
CA ARG A 447 47.76 -27.88 -28.19
C ARG A 447 48.45 -26.54 -27.92
N CYS A 448 48.31 -25.96 -26.72
CA CYS A 448 48.96 -24.71 -26.33
C CYS A 448 49.54 -24.82 -24.91
N GLU A 449 50.84 -25.11 -24.86
CA GLU A 449 51.59 -25.10 -23.60
C GLU A 449 51.49 -23.72 -22.90
N ASP A 450 51.22 -23.76 -21.59
CA ASP A 450 51.03 -22.60 -20.72
C ASP A 450 49.91 -21.66 -21.23
N GLN A 451 48.69 -22.18 -21.33
CA GLN A 451 47.52 -21.40 -21.73
C GLN A 451 47.21 -20.29 -20.71
N GLU A 452 47.13 -19.05 -21.20
CA GLU A 452 46.87 -17.87 -20.38
C GLU A 452 45.81 -16.97 -21.02
N TRP A 453 45.02 -16.32 -20.17
CA TRP A 453 44.08 -15.28 -20.56
C TRP A 453 44.59 -13.90 -20.11
N TYR A 454 44.50 -12.94 -21.01
CA TYR A 454 44.99 -11.57 -20.84
C TYR A 454 43.85 -10.57 -20.95
N ILE A 455 43.95 -9.50 -20.16
CA ILE A 455 43.19 -8.26 -20.38
C ILE A 455 44.08 -7.04 -20.16
N HIS A 456 44.00 -6.08 -21.07
CA HIS A 456 44.72 -4.81 -20.95
C HIS A 456 43.94 -3.85 -20.02
N LEU A 457 44.59 -3.39 -18.95
CA LEU A 457 44.03 -2.48 -17.94
C LEU A 457 45.02 -1.35 -17.63
N PRO A 458 44.53 -0.17 -17.20
CA PRO A 458 45.38 0.89 -16.68
C PRO A 458 46.25 0.44 -15.49
N THR A 459 47.29 1.21 -15.18
CA THR A 459 48.10 0.94 -14.00
C THR A 459 47.32 1.25 -12.74
N GLY A 460 47.12 0.26 -11.87
CA GLY A 460 46.25 0.38 -10.70
C GLY A 460 46.21 -0.90 -9.86
N SER A 461 45.60 -0.84 -8.68
CA SER A 461 45.31 -2.00 -7.84
C SER A 461 43.89 -2.46 -8.09
N TYR A 462 43.69 -3.75 -8.34
CA TYR A 462 42.41 -4.33 -8.70
C TYR A 462 42.04 -5.48 -7.75
N LEU A 463 40.78 -5.56 -7.33
CA LEU A 463 40.21 -6.76 -6.73
C LEU A 463 39.66 -7.62 -7.86
N VAL A 464 40.16 -8.84 -7.97
CA VAL A 464 39.84 -9.73 -9.08
C VAL A 464 39.26 -10.99 -8.51
N GLU A 465 38.10 -11.37 -9.01
CA GLU A 465 37.39 -12.57 -8.57
C GLU A 465 37.23 -13.51 -9.74
N VAL A 466 37.78 -14.71 -9.59
CA VAL A 466 37.72 -15.77 -10.59
C VAL A 466 36.80 -16.85 -10.06
N THR A 467 35.89 -17.32 -10.91
CA THR A 467 35.00 -18.44 -10.59
C THR A 467 35.24 -19.61 -11.52
N VAL A 468 35.45 -20.78 -10.91
CA VAL A 468 35.52 -22.07 -11.58
C VAL A 468 34.20 -22.79 -11.37
N GLN A 469 33.57 -23.21 -12.46
CA GLN A 469 32.31 -23.96 -12.46
C GLN A 469 32.16 -24.70 -13.79
N ASP A 470 31.72 -25.95 -13.74
CA ASP A 470 31.23 -26.70 -14.90
C ASP A 470 29.98 -27.47 -14.48
N THR A 471 28.85 -27.22 -15.15
CA THR A 471 27.55 -27.80 -14.80
C THR A 471 27.38 -29.25 -15.24
N GLN A 472 28.34 -29.79 -15.99
CA GLN A 472 28.28 -31.14 -16.56
C GLN A 472 29.46 -32.03 -16.12
N HIS A 473 30.65 -31.46 -15.92
CA HIS A 473 31.85 -32.24 -15.59
C HIS A 473 32.54 -31.74 -14.31
N LEU A 474 33.34 -32.61 -13.70
CA LEU A 474 34.25 -32.22 -12.63
C LEU A 474 35.37 -31.35 -13.22
N SER A 475 35.75 -30.30 -12.50
CA SER A 475 36.82 -29.40 -12.92
C SER A 475 38.04 -29.55 -12.01
N THR A 476 39.24 -29.59 -12.58
CA THR A 476 40.48 -29.42 -11.82
C THR A 476 40.79 -27.92 -11.75
N SER A 477 41.17 -27.43 -10.56
CA SER A 477 41.36 -25.98 -10.37
C SER A 477 42.56 -25.58 -9.52
N SER A 478 43.27 -26.54 -8.91
CA SER A 478 44.45 -26.24 -8.06
C SER A 478 45.57 -25.52 -8.81
N GLY A 479 45.56 -25.59 -10.15
CA GLY A 479 46.52 -24.96 -11.04
C GLY A 479 46.23 -23.51 -11.39
N CYS A 480 45.04 -22.98 -11.09
CA CYS A 480 44.64 -21.66 -11.59
C CYS A 480 45.42 -20.55 -10.88
N ARG A 481 46.09 -19.69 -11.66
CA ARG A 481 46.90 -18.59 -11.12
C ARG A 481 46.43 -17.25 -11.65
N LEU A 482 46.52 -16.23 -10.83
CA LEU A 482 46.28 -14.84 -11.19
C LEU A 482 47.58 -14.06 -10.97
N GLN A 483 48.09 -13.38 -12.00
CA GLN A 483 49.40 -12.71 -11.95
C GLN A 483 50.53 -13.64 -11.46
N GLY A 484 50.51 -14.90 -11.90
CA GLY A 484 51.47 -15.94 -11.49
C GLY A 484 51.30 -16.46 -10.06
N THR A 485 50.38 -15.91 -9.26
CA THR A 485 50.09 -16.35 -7.88
C THR A 485 48.92 -17.33 -7.86
N ASN A 486 49.05 -18.44 -7.12
CA ASN A 486 47.99 -19.44 -7.02
C ASN A 486 46.77 -18.89 -6.25
N LEU A 487 45.58 -19.05 -6.82
CA LEU A 487 44.33 -18.58 -6.22
C LEU A 487 43.83 -19.46 -5.06
N GLY A 488 44.46 -20.62 -4.80
CA GLY A 488 44.12 -21.47 -3.66
C GLY A 488 42.78 -22.20 -3.83
N PHE A 489 42.44 -22.57 -5.06
CA PHE A 489 41.31 -23.45 -5.32
C PHE A 489 41.60 -24.89 -4.84
N PRO A 490 40.56 -25.68 -4.50
CA PRO A 490 40.73 -27.11 -4.25
C PRO A 490 41.26 -27.82 -5.51
N SER A 491 41.83 -29.02 -5.32
CA SER A 491 42.33 -29.85 -6.42
C SER A 491 41.25 -30.16 -7.46
N THR A 492 40.04 -30.43 -6.98
CA THR A 492 38.87 -30.73 -7.80
C THR A 492 37.66 -29.97 -7.29
N VAL A 493 36.88 -29.41 -8.22
CA VAL A 493 35.59 -28.76 -7.98
C VAL A 493 34.49 -29.73 -8.43
N GLY A 494 33.70 -30.18 -7.47
CA GLY A 494 32.65 -31.17 -7.67
C GLY A 494 31.64 -31.20 -6.52
N PRO A 495 30.44 -31.76 -6.73
CA PRO A 495 29.92 -32.36 -7.99
C PRO A 495 29.67 -31.34 -9.12
N PRO A 496 29.39 -31.78 -10.37
CA PRO A 496 29.06 -30.89 -11.49
C PRO A 496 28.00 -29.85 -11.12
N GLY A 497 28.28 -28.59 -11.43
CA GLY A 497 27.48 -27.42 -11.06
C GLY A 497 27.99 -26.65 -9.85
N THR A 498 28.96 -27.20 -9.10
CA THR A 498 29.59 -26.49 -7.97
C THR A 498 30.40 -25.30 -8.47
N ALA A 499 30.07 -24.09 -8.00
CA ALA A 499 30.86 -22.90 -8.25
C ALA A 499 31.82 -22.67 -7.08
N VAL A 500 33.11 -22.54 -7.37
CA VAL A 500 34.09 -22.07 -6.38
C VAL A 500 34.64 -20.75 -6.87
N MET A 501 34.57 -19.74 -6.01
CA MET A 501 35.10 -18.40 -6.27
C MET A 501 36.35 -18.17 -5.41
N ARG A 502 37.33 -17.49 -5.99
CA ARG A 502 38.50 -16.97 -5.28
C ARG A 502 38.72 -15.53 -5.71
N SER A 503 38.94 -14.67 -4.73
CA SER A 503 39.26 -13.27 -4.93
C SER A 503 40.70 -13.00 -4.52
N MET A 504 41.36 -12.09 -5.24
CA MET A 504 42.71 -11.63 -4.89
C MET A 504 42.91 -10.20 -5.36
N THR A 505 43.56 -9.40 -4.53
CA THR A 505 44.00 -8.06 -4.90
C THR A 505 45.33 -8.14 -5.64
N VAL A 506 45.40 -7.52 -6.81
CA VAL A 506 46.60 -7.48 -7.64
C VAL A 506 46.90 -6.07 -8.12
N HIS A 507 48.18 -5.71 -8.16
CA HIS A 507 48.61 -4.47 -8.80
C HIS A 507 48.94 -4.77 -10.26
N VAL A 508 48.24 -4.13 -11.18
CA VAL A 508 48.36 -4.36 -12.63
C VAL A 508 49.17 -3.23 -13.24
N THR A 509 50.15 -3.58 -14.08
CA THR A 509 50.92 -2.64 -14.90
C THR A 509 50.80 -3.06 -16.36
N GLY A 510 49.71 -2.64 -17.01
CA GLY A 510 49.44 -2.93 -18.43
C GLY A 510 48.49 -4.12 -18.62
N ASN A 511 48.92 -5.36 -18.36
CA ASN A 511 48.07 -6.54 -18.57
C ASN A 511 47.82 -7.30 -17.27
N LEU A 512 46.56 -7.69 -17.05
CA LEU A 512 46.18 -8.69 -16.07
C LEU A 512 46.18 -10.07 -16.71
N THR A 513 46.79 -11.04 -16.02
CA THR A 513 46.99 -12.41 -16.50
C THR A 513 46.30 -13.44 -15.61
N ILE A 514 45.56 -14.36 -16.22
CA ILE A 514 45.04 -15.56 -15.58
C ILE A 514 45.67 -16.76 -16.28
N SER A 515 46.53 -17.50 -15.59
CA SER A 515 47.10 -18.75 -16.12
C SER A 515 46.11 -19.87 -15.86
N ALA A 516 45.64 -20.50 -16.93
CA ALA A 516 44.60 -21.52 -16.89
C ALA A 516 44.94 -22.60 -17.92
N ASP A 517 45.73 -23.55 -17.45
CA ASP A 517 46.28 -24.67 -18.20
C ASP A 517 45.84 -25.98 -17.53
N GLU A 518 45.25 -26.89 -18.31
CA GLU A 518 44.73 -28.17 -17.81
C GLU A 518 45.86 -29.08 -17.34
N ASP A 519 47.01 -29.09 -18.02
CA ASP A 519 48.18 -29.88 -17.62
C ASP A 519 48.77 -29.39 -16.28
N SER A 520 48.54 -28.11 -15.97
CA SER A 520 48.89 -27.49 -14.69
C SER A 520 47.78 -27.63 -13.61
N GLY A 521 46.65 -28.26 -13.92
CA GLY A 521 45.53 -28.51 -13.02
C GLY A 521 44.50 -27.38 -12.92
N CYS A 522 44.36 -26.56 -13.96
CA CYS A 522 43.28 -25.59 -14.13
C CYS A 522 42.54 -25.89 -15.43
N SER A 523 41.48 -26.70 -15.36
CA SER A 523 40.80 -27.24 -16.56
C SER A 523 39.60 -26.42 -17.03
N THR A 524 39.03 -25.54 -16.21
CA THR A 524 37.88 -24.72 -16.60
C THR A 524 37.88 -23.34 -15.94
N LEU A 525 37.41 -22.33 -16.69
CA LEU A 525 37.02 -21.02 -16.17
C LEU A 525 35.60 -20.71 -16.60
N ASN A 526 34.77 -20.25 -15.67
CA ASN A 526 33.38 -19.87 -15.94
C ASN A 526 33.24 -18.36 -16.10
N ARG A 527 33.73 -17.58 -15.13
CA ARG A 527 33.63 -16.12 -15.16
C ARG A 527 34.72 -15.42 -14.36
N VAL A 528 34.98 -14.16 -14.70
CA VAL A 528 35.86 -13.26 -13.95
C VAL A 528 35.20 -11.90 -13.75
N THR A 529 35.36 -11.33 -12.55
CA THR A 529 35.05 -9.93 -12.28
C THR A 529 36.29 -9.17 -11.83
N ILE A 530 36.43 -7.92 -12.28
CA ILE A 530 37.60 -7.09 -12.03
C ILE A 530 37.12 -5.71 -11.57
N GLN A 531 37.48 -5.32 -10.36
CA GLN A 531 37.12 -4.04 -9.77
C GLN A 531 38.38 -3.21 -9.51
N ASP A 532 38.39 -1.95 -9.94
CA ASP A 532 39.49 -1.02 -9.61
C ASP A 532 39.37 -0.59 -8.15
N ILE A 533 40.39 -0.89 -7.36
CA ILE A 533 40.47 -0.59 -5.93
C ILE A 533 41.62 0.36 -5.60
N THR A 534 42.21 1.02 -6.61
CA THR A 534 43.37 1.90 -6.43
C THR A 534 43.11 3.02 -5.41
N ALA A 535 41.86 3.42 -5.22
CA ALA A 535 41.42 4.42 -4.23
C ALA A 535 41.07 3.85 -2.83
N LEU A 536 40.97 2.53 -2.66
CA LEU A 536 40.45 1.87 -1.45
C LEU A 536 41.54 1.49 -0.41
N GLY A 537 42.82 1.75 -0.71
CA GLY A 537 43.96 1.30 0.10
C GLY A 537 44.33 2.11 1.37
N ALA A 538 43.50 3.04 1.83
CA ALA A 538 43.77 3.82 3.05
C ALA A 538 42.62 3.67 4.06
N GLY A 539 42.88 2.91 5.12
CA GLY A 539 41.91 2.64 6.19
C GLY A 539 41.42 3.90 6.89
N ASN A 540 40.15 4.22 6.66
CA ASN A 540 39.17 4.84 7.54
C ASN A 540 37.83 4.64 6.83
N GLU A 541 36.75 4.35 7.57
CA GLU A 541 35.38 4.21 7.03
C GLU A 541 35.11 5.27 5.96
N LEU A 542 35.12 4.83 4.70
CA LEU A 542 34.96 5.75 3.59
C LEU A 542 33.52 6.27 3.60
N PRO A 543 33.32 7.58 3.47
CA PRO A 543 31.99 8.16 3.48
C PRO A 543 31.18 7.63 2.29
N VAL A 544 29.91 7.31 2.55
CA VAL A 544 28.95 6.72 1.60
C VAL A 544 28.80 7.62 0.35
N LEU A 545 29.01 8.93 0.55
CA LEU A 545 29.21 9.94 -0.49
C LEU A 545 30.41 10.83 -0.11
N GLN A 546 31.43 10.91 -0.97
CA GLN A 546 32.66 11.69 -0.73
C GLN A 546 32.73 12.86 -1.69
N CYS A 547 32.39 14.08 -1.29
CA CYS A 547 32.31 15.21 -2.23
C CYS A 547 33.63 15.98 -2.30
N ASP A 548 34.31 15.94 -3.45
CA ASP A 548 35.53 16.71 -3.73
C ASP A 548 35.28 17.86 -4.73
N ARG A 549 36.08 18.93 -4.61
CA ARG A 549 35.93 20.12 -5.46
C ARG A 549 36.30 19.79 -6.91
N ILE A 550 35.46 20.25 -7.82
CA ILE A 550 35.64 20.00 -9.26
C ILE A 550 36.71 20.94 -9.81
N ALA A 551 37.82 20.37 -10.26
CA ALA A 551 38.92 21.11 -10.88
C ALA A 551 38.48 21.63 -12.26
N GLY A 552 38.49 22.96 -12.46
CA GLY A 552 38.06 23.54 -13.73
C GLY A 552 36.54 23.68 -13.86
N TRP A 553 35.84 23.84 -12.73
CA TRP A 553 34.38 24.03 -12.67
C TRP A 553 33.88 25.07 -13.68
N CYS A 554 34.61 26.16 -13.93
CA CYS A 554 34.34 27.11 -15.03
C CYS A 554 35.44 27.11 -16.13
N PRO A 555 35.07 27.17 -17.43
CA PRO A 555 36.01 27.27 -18.55
C PRO A 555 36.74 28.63 -18.62
N VAL A 556 37.80 28.78 -19.44
CA VAL A 556 38.48 30.10 -19.64
C VAL A 556 37.50 31.05 -20.37
N PRO A 557 37.22 32.27 -19.86
CA PRO A 557 36.42 33.23 -20.61
C PRO A 557 37.27 33.94 -21.67
N GLU A 558 36.84 33.93 -22.94
CA GLU A 558 37.46 34.68 -24.05
C GLU A 558 37.08 36.17 -24.00
N ALA A 559 37.98 37.10 -24.33
CA ALA A 559 37.63 38.53 -24.44
C ALA A 559 37.01 38.84 -25.81
N ARG A 560 35.92 39.62 -25.84
CA ARG A 560 35.23 40.02 -27.09
C ARG A 560 35.75 41.36 -27.65
N ASP A 561 35.49 41.59 -28.93
CA ASP A 561 35.95 42.74 -29.74
C ASP A 561 35.91 44.08 -28.99
N LYS A 562 37.07 44.76 -28.95
CA LYS A 562 37.29 46.10 -28.37
C LYS A 562 37.23 46.18 -26.84
N SER A 563 37.51 45.05 -26.18
CA SER A 563 37.71 44.95 -24.73
C SER A 563 38.92 44.07 -24.41
N HIS A 564 39.51 44.24 -23.23
CA HIS A 564 40.66 43.45 -22.77
C HIS A 564 40.54 43.05 -21.29
N ILE A 565 41.24 41.97 -20.90
CA ILE A 565 41.25 41.45 -19.52
C ILE A 565 42.30 42.21 -18.71
N VAL A 566 41.91 42.77 -17.57
CA VAL A 566 42.72 43.72 -16.79
C VAL A 566 43.53 43.03 -15.69
N SER A 567 42.99 41.97 -15.07
CA SER A 567 43.76 41.13 -14.14
C SER A 567 43.27 39.68 -14.16
N MET A 568 44.23 38.75 -14.22
CA MET A 568 44.03 37.31 -14.09
C MET A 568 44.93 36.81 -12.97
N ALA A 569 44.36 36.52 -11.80
CA ALA A 569 45.08 35.79 -10.77
C ALA A 569 45.22 34.31 -11.22
N ALA A 570 46.41 33.97 -11.74
CA ALA A 570 47.06 32.66 -11.95
C ALA A 570 46.19 31.38 -12.11
N MET A 571 46.43 30.65 -13.21
CA MET A 571 45.68 29.45 -13.60
C MET A 571 45.95 28.18 -12.77
N SER A 572 44.87 27.40 -12.70
CA SER A 572 44.72 25.95 -12.44
C SER A 572 44.83 25.45 -11.00
N PRO A 573 43.74 24.84 -10.45
CA PRO A 573 42.36 24.73 -10.97
C PRO A 573 41.45 25.94 -10.65
N ARG A 574 40.51 26.27 -11.55
CA ARG A 574 39.46 27.29 -11.31
C ARG A 574 38.32 26.68 -10.51
N TYR A 575 38.11 27.18 -9.30
CA TYR A 575 37.07 26.72 -8.38
C TYR A 575 35.87 27.69 -8.34
N LEU A 576 34.72 27.20 -7.88
CA LEU A 576 33.56 28.02 -7.52
C LEU A 576 34.01 29.21 -6.63
N GLY A 577 33.65 30.43 -7.01
CA GLY A 577 34.03 31.69 -6.34
C GLY A 577 35.20 32.48 -6.96
N SER A 578 35.92 31.92 -7.93
CA SER A 578 37.02 32.64 -8.63
C SER A 578 36.50 33.86 -9.42
N GLN A 579 37.25 34.97 -9.52
CA GLN A 579 36.82 36.20 -10.23
C GLN A 579 37.75 36.61 -11.39
N VAL A 580 37.21 37.29 -12.41
CA VAL A 580 37.96 37.88 -13.54
C VAL A 580 37.42 39.26 -13.94
N GLN A 581 38.28 40.20 -14.37
CA GLN A 581 37.92 41.59 -14.70
C GLN A 581 38.26 42.02 -16.14
N PHE A 582 37.38 42.83 -16.76
CA PHE A 582 37.47 43.34 -18.13
C PHE A 582 37.33 44.88 -18.22
N ALA A 583 37.93 45.52 -19.24
CA ALA A 583 37.80 46.95 -19.55
C ALA A 583 37.67 47.25 -21.07
N CYS A 584 37.08 48.41 -21.40
CA CYS A 584 36.89 48.91 -22.77
C CYS A 584 38.11 49.69 -23.31
N ASP A 585 38.31 49.64 -24.63
CA ASP A 585 39.35 50.41 -25.33
C ASP A 585 38.94 51.88 -25.58
N ASP A 586 39.89 52.79 -25.85
CA ASP A 586 39.66 54.24 -25.97
C ASP A 586 38.57 54.65 -27.01
N ARG A 587 37.83 55.74 -26.70
CA ARG A 587 36.69 56.32 -27.48
C ARG A 587 35.42 55.46 -27.54
N HIS A 588 35.40 54.35 -26.81
CA HIS A 588 34.23 53.52 -26.62
C HIS A 588 33.84 53.62 -25.15
N VAL A 589 32.57 53.89 -24.89
CA VAL A 589 32.03 53.83 -23.54
C VAL A 589 31.48 52.43 -23.30
N TYR A 590 31.53 52.01 -22.05
CA TYR A 590 30.83 50.82 -21.60
C TYR A 590 29.37 50.91 -22.08
N ASP A 591 28.97 49.97 -22.91
CA ASP A 591 27.62 49.90 -23.47
C ASP A 591 26.75 49.10 -22.49
N HIS A 592 27.11 47.83 -22.32
CA HIS A 592 26.46 46.89 -21.42
C HIS A 592 27.35 45.65 -21.23
N GLY A 593 27.08 44.82 -20.23
CA GLY A 593 27.80 43.56 -19.96
C GLY A 593 28.60 43.59 -18.67
N LEU A 594 29.16 42.47 -18.25
CA LEU A 594 29.76 42.40 -16.92
C LEU A 594 31.26 42.67 -16.96
N THR A 595 31.70 43.69 -16.23
CA THR A 595 33.12 44.07 -16.08
C THR A 595 33.85 43.15 -15.11
N THR A 596 33.12 42.50 -14.18
CA THR A 596 33.65 41.48 -13.28
C THR A 596 32.74 40.26 -13.30
N LEU A 597 33.32 39.07 -13.52
CA LEU A 597 32.59 37.81 -13.49
C LEU A 597 33.12 36.92 -12.36
N MET A 598 32.22 36.17 -11.70
CA MET A 598 32.54 35.17 -10.68
C MET A 598 32.14 33.78 -11.17
N CYS A 599 32.97 32.76 -10.91
CA CYS A 599 32.63 31.39 -11.23
C CYS A 599 31.53 30.87 -10.27
N GLY A 600 30.34 30.57 -10.78
CA GLY A 600 29.15 30.16 -10.03
C GLY A 600 28.55 28.82 -10.51
N SER A 601 27.38 28.47 -9.98
CA SER A 601 26.61 27.25 -10.28
C SER A 601 25.44 27.56 -11.23
N THR A 602 25.04 26.62 -12.09
CA THR A 602 23.79 26.72 -12.85
C THR A 602 22.58 26.44 -11.94
N ALA A 603 21.37 26.83 -12.35
CA ALA A 603 20.13 26.67 -11.55
C ALA A 603 19.75 25.22 -11.20
N GLY A 604 20.54 24.24 -11.65
CA GLY A 604 20.40 22.82 -11.30
C GLY A 604 21.69 22.18 -10.76
N GLY A 605 22.71 22.94 -10.36
CA GLY A 605 23.90 22.42 -9.67
C GLY A 605 24.85 21.56 -10.51
N SER A 606 24.59 21.36 -11.81
CA SER A 606 25.24 20.33 -12.64
C SER A 606 26.47 20.79 -13.43
N SER A 607 26.72 22.10 -13.53
CA SER A 607 27.91 22.65 -14.21
C SER A 607 28.25 24.06 -13.71
N GLY A 608 29.54 24.42 -13.82
CA GLY A 608 29.99 25.75 -13.47
C GLY A 608 29.87 26.75 -14.62
N ARG A 609 29.33 27.92 -14.32
CA ARG A 609 29.17 29.02 -15.29
C ARG A 609 29.71 30.31 -14.67
N TRP A 610 30.35 31.15 -15.49
CA TRP A 610 30.65 32.52 -15.08
C TRP A 610 29.35 33.29 -14.92
N VAL A 611 29.09 33.79 -13.72
CA VAL A 611 27.91 34.57 -13.35
C VAL A 611 28.35 35.96 -12.88
N ALA A 612 27.41 36.90 -12.82
CA ALA A 612 27.67 38.19 -12.19
C ALA A 612 28.06 37.97 -10.70
N THR A 613 28.96 38.79 -10.16
CA THR A 613 29.33 38.77 -8.74
C THR A 613 28.15 38.98 -7.79
N THR A 614 27.04 39.52 -8.30
CA THR A 614 25.80 39.80 -7.58
C THR A 614 24.77 38.66 -7.63
N GLY A 615 25.07 37.55 -8.34
CA GLY A 615 24.17 36.40 -8.49
C GLY A 615 23.11 36.59 -9.58
N GLY A 616 23.23 35.86 -10.70
CA GLY A 616 22.32 35.89 -11.85
C GLY A 616 22.96 35.32 -13.12
N GLN A 617 22.18 34.70 -14.02
CA GLN A 617 22.72 34.12 -15.27
C GLN A 617 23.37 35.21 -16.14
N SER A 618 24.64 35.03 -16.48
CA SER A 618 25.39 35.96 -17.33
C SER A 618 25.49 35.43 -18.76
N SER A 619 24.85 36.12 -19.71
CA SER A 619 25.03 35.91 -21.15
C SER A 619 25.91 36.99 -21.81
N LEU A 620 26.37 38.01 -21.07
CA LEU A 620 27.05 39.15 -21.68
C LEU A 620 28.34 39.51 -20.93
N GLN A 621 29.47 39.08 -21.48
CA GLN A 621 30.76 39.71 -21.27
C GLN A 621 30.70 41.18 -21.72
N ILE A 622 31.57 42.03 -21.17
CA ILE A 622 31.61 43.48 -21.46
C ILE A 622 31.50 43.79 -22.97
N SER A 623 30.63 44.75 -23.32
CA SER A 623 30.44 45.29 -24.67
C SER A 623 30.73 46.79 -24.65
N CYS A 624 31.46 47.26 -25.65
CA CYS A 624 31.98 48.63 -25.72
C CYS A 624 31.54 49.28 -27.04
N SER A 625 30.84 50.44 -26.97
CA SER A 625 30.29 51.10 -28.15
C SER A 625 30.60 52.61 -28.22
N LEU A 626 30.46 53.18 -29.42
CA LEU A 626 30.70 54.59 -29.71
C LEU A 626 29.55 55.44 -29.14
N ASN A 627 29.82 56.56 -28.46
CA ASN A 627 28.80 57.33 -27.71
C ASN A 627 27.70 57.95 -28.63
N ARG A 628 26.43 57.57 -28.42
CA ARG A 628 25.28 57.75 -29.34
C ARG A 628 24.07 58.51 -28.74
N THR A 629 24.18 59.15 -27.56
CA THR A 629 23.04 59.63 -26.73
C THR A 629 22.98 61.15 -26.51
N TRP A 630 23.07 61.96 -27.57
CA TRP A 630 23.14 63.43 -27.43
C TRP A 630 21.80 64.13 -27.10
N CYS A 631 20.66 63.62 -27.60
CA CYS A 631 19.31 64.10 -27.26
C CYS A 631 18.72 63.31 -26.06
N PRO A 632 17.76 63.90 -25.29
CA PRO A 632 17.10 63.23 -24.17
C PRO A 632 16.23 62.07 -24.64
N ALA A 633 16.03 61.07 -23.78
CA ALA A 633 15.13 59.95 -24.08
C ALA A 633 13.68 60.42 -24.33
N LEU A 634 12.98 59.70 -25.22
CA LEU A 634 11.54 59.93 -25.47
C LEU A 634 10.74 59.63 -24.18
N PRO A 635 9.70 60.41 -23.85
CA PRO A 635 8.87 60.14 -22.67
C PRO A 635 8.01 58.88 -22.87
N VAL A 636 7.54 58.29 -21.76
CA VAL A 636 6.70 57.10 -21.78
C VAL A 636 5.35 57.41 -22.46
N LEU A 637 5.08 56.71 -23.57
CA LEU A 637 3.88 56.92 -24.39
C LEU A 637 2.80 55.88 -24.03
N THR A 638 1.79 56.27 -23.25
CA THR A 638 0.71 55.37 -22.83
C THR A 638 -0.21 55.05 -24.01
N GLY A 639 -0.28 53.78 -24.42
CA GLY A 639 -1.12 53.30 -25.51
C GLY A 639 -0.63 53.63 -26.94
N ALA A 640 0.52 54.30 -27.07
CA ALA A 640 1.19 54.58 -28.36
C ALA A 640 2.56 53.90 -28.44
N ALA A 641 3.04 53.69 -29.65
CA ALA A 641 4.35 53.12 -29.95
C ALA A 641 5.05 53.95 -31.02
N VAL A 642 6.38 53.95 -30.95
CA VAL A 642 7.24 54.50 -31.99
C VAL A 642 7.24 53.55 -33.18
N THR A 643 6.78 54.01 -34.34
CA THR A 643 6.76 53.21 -35.58
C THR A 643 8.04 53.35 -36.38
N SER A 644 8.73 54.49 -36.27
CA SER A 644 10.07 54.67 -36.83
C SER A 644 10.88 55.67 -36.01
N LEU A 645 12.18 55.40 -35.87
CA LEU A 645 13.18 56.33 -35.34
C LEU A 645 14.40 56.28 -36.28
N ALA A 646 14.66 57.36 -37.03
CA ALA A 646 15.67 57.38 -38.08
C ALA A 646 16.63 58.58 -37.94
N PRO A 647 17.96 58.35 -37.81
CA PRO A 647 18.59 57.05 -37.56
C PRO A 647 18.26 56.53 -36.13
N PRO A 648 18.42 55.22 -35.85
CA PRO A 648 17.94 54.55 -34.62
C PRO A 648 18.70 54.92 -33.32
N HIS A 649 19.43 56.04 -33.33
CA HIS A 649 20.13 56.60 -32.19
C HIS A 649 19.65 58.03 -31.95
N GLN A 650 19.67 58.51 -30.71
CA GLN A 650 19.20 59.86 -30.34
C GLN A 650 20.31 60.91 -30.57
N GLY A 651 20.97 60.83 -31.72
CA GLY A 651 21.92 61.83 -32.18
C GLY A 651 21.20 63.04 -32.76
N VAL A 652 21.93 64.15 -32.95
CA VAL A 652 21.40 65.33 -33.63
C VAL A 652 20.92 64.95 -35.03
N GLY A 653 19.67 65.32 -35.37
CA GLY A 653 19.06 65.05 -36.67
C GLY A 653 18.11 63.84 -36.72
N SER A 654 17.90 63.12 -35.62
CA SER A 654 17.00 61.96 -35.59
C SER A 654 15.53 62.33 -35.60
N GLU A 655 14.72 61.56 -36.34
CA GLU A 655 13.27 61.74 -36.53
C GLU A 655 12.48 60.57 -35.94
N VAL A 656 11.35 60.85 -35.27
CA VAL A 656 10.48 59.84 -34.67
C VAL A 656 9.04 59.94 -35.18
N MET A 657 8.46 58.80 -35.57
CA MET A 657 7.03 58.66 -35.88
C MET A 657 6.32 57.79 -34.84
N LEU A 658 5.06 58.13 -34.51
CA LEU A 658 4.25 57.49 -33.45
C LEU A 658 2.89 57.03 -33.98
N GLN A 659 2.42 55.88 -33.50
CA GLN A 659 1.07 55.34 -33.78
C GLN A 659 0.48 54.68 -32.52
N CYS A 660 -0.85 54.67 -32.35
CA CYS A 660 -1.48 53.92 -31.26
C CYS A 660 -1.22 52.40 -31.41
N ARG A 661 -0.95 51.73 -30.29
CA ARG A 661 -0.77 50.27 -30.23
C ARG A 661 -2.07 49.55 -30.59
N ARG A 662 -1.97 48.32 -31.08
CA ARG A 662 -3.14 47.48 -31.41
C ARG A 662 -4.00 47.31 -30.15
N GLY A 663 -5.32 47.52 -30.25
CA GLY A 663 -6.22 47.53 -29.09
C GLY A 663 -6.45 48.93 -28.47
N PHE A 664 -5.77 49.97 -28.97
CA PHE A 664 -5.94 51.36 -28.53
C PHE A 664 -6.32 52.30 -29.70
N ARG A 665 -7.06 53.37 -29.42
CA ARG A 665 -7.47 54.41 -30.39
C ARG A 665 -6.96 55.80 -29.98
N ARG A 666 -6.73 56.70 -30.95
CA ARG A 666 -6.14 58.04 -30.72
C ARG A 666 -7.12 58.97 -30.00
N GLN A 667 -6.63 59.65 -28.97
CA GLN A 667 -7.38 60.67 -28.21
C GLN A 667 -6.85 62.09 -28.43
N ALA A 668 -5.52 62.32 -28.41
CA ALA A 668 -4.89 63.66 -28.62
C ALA A 668 -3.40 63.57 -29.05
N GLY A 669 -2.73 64.69 -29.39
CA GLY A 669 -1.28 64.78 -29.66
C GLY A 669 -0.82 64.54 -31.11
N ASN A 670 0.48 64.71 -31.42
CA ASN A 670 1.04 64.61 -32.77
C ASN A 670 1.82 63.31 -33.02
N PRO A 671 1.77 62.74 -34.25
CA PRO A 671 2.45 61.48 -34.58
C PRO A 671 3.91 61.65 -35.06
N TYR A 672 4.52 62.85 -35.01
CA TYR A 672 5.86 63.11 -35.54
C TYR A 672 6.67 64.10 -34.67
N ALA A 673 7.98 63.84 -34.46
CA ALA A 673 8.94 64.75 -33.82
C ALA A 673 10.40 64.58 -34.32
N ARG A 674 11.27 65.59 -34.16
CA ARG A 674 12.69 65.59 -34.60
C ARG A 674 13.64 66.16 -33.53
N CYS A 675 14.85 65.61 -33.42
CA CYS A 675 15.91 66.01 -32.48
C CYS A 675 16.85 67.09 -33.08
N THR A 676 17.06 68.17 -32.33
CA THR A 676 17.85 69.36 -32.72
C THR A 676 18.92 69.69 -31.68
N GLU A 677 19.88 70.53 -32.06
CA GLU A 677 21.04 70.88 -31.23
C GLU A 677 20.68 71.85 -30.09
N GLY A 678 21.21 71.58 -28.89
CA GLY A 678 21.02 72.43 -27.70
C GLY A 678 22.36 72.78 -27.03
N THR A 679 22.33 73.63 -26.00
CA THR A 679 23.55 74.27 -25.44
C THR A 679 24.44 73.35 -24.61
N THR A 680 23.89 72.26 -24.05
CA THR A 680 24.63 71.25 -23.27
C THR A 680 24.23 69.81 -23.60
N THR A 681 23.02 69.62 -24.13
CA THR A 681 22.42 68.37 -24.65
C THR A 681 21.40 68.75 -25.74
N GLY A 682 20.96 67.83 -26.60
CA GLY A 682 19.95 68.12 -27.65
C GLY A 682 18.51 68.31 -27.14
N VAL A 683 17.55 68.67 -28.02
CA VAL A 683 16.11 68.91 -27.69
C VAL A 683 15.16 68.40 -28.81
N TRP A 684 13.97 67.86 -28.45
CA TRP A 684 12.91 67.38 -29.38
C TRP A 684 11.84 68.44 -29.70
N CYS A 685 11.49 68.62 -30.98
CA CYS A 685 10.38 69.47 -31.46
C CYS A 685 9.36 68.68 -32.30
N SER A 686 8.07 69.07 -32.29
CA SER A 686 6.99 68.38 -33.03
C SER A 686 6.19 69.33 -33.93
N GLY A 687 5.72 68.84 -35.08
CA GLY A 687 4.85 69.56 -36.01
C GLY A 687 3.97 68.58 -36.82
N THR A 688 3.10 69.10 -37.69
CA THR A 688 2.28 68.27 -38.61
C THR A 688 3.05 67.75 -39.83
N GLY A 689 4.31 68.17 -40.00
CA GLY A 689 5.20 67.73 -41.07
C GLY A 689 6.69 68.03 -40.80
N PRO A 690 7.61 67.57 -41.68
CA PRO A 690 9.07 67.56 -41.44
C PRO A 690 9.74 68.95 -41.39
N ASP A 691 9.07 69.97 -41.89
CA ASP A 691 9.64 71.33 -42.05
C ASP A 691 9.21 72.30 -40.94
N ASP A 692 8.34 71.88 -40.02
CA ASP A 692 7.72 72.76 -39.01
C ASP A 692 8.12 72.36 -37.58
N CYS A 693 9.41 72.58 -37.24
CA CYS A 693 10.01 72.19 -35.95
C CYS A 693 10.35 73.43 -35.12
N THR A 694 9.33 74.21 -34.76
CA THR A 694 9.50 75.51 -34.07
C THR A 694 9.07 75.50 -32.60
N THR A 695 8.34 74.46 -32.15
CA THR A 695 7.85 74.35 -30.77
C THR A 695 8.18 72.99 -30.12
N PRO A 696 8.28 72.92 -28.78
CA PRO A 696 8.54 71.67 -28.06
C PRO A 696 7.49 70.59 -28.35
N ALA A 697 7.90 69.31 -28.33
CA ALA A 697 7.05 68.21 -28.78
C ALA A 697 5.78 67.97 -27.92
N ILE A 698 4.60 67.88 -28.55
CA ILE A 698 3.33 67.43 -27.93
C ILE A 698 3.05 65.98 -28.35
N TRP A 699 3.20 65.05 -27.40
CA TRP A 699 3.20 63.60 -27.64
C TRP A 699 1.81 62.98 -27.86
N LEU A 700 1.74 61.91 -28.65
CA LEU A 700 0.52 61.17 -29.00
C LEU A 700 -0.08 60.43 -27.77
N HIS A 701 -1.38 60.59 -27.52
CA HIS A 701 -2.12 59.95 -26.42
C HIS A 701 -3.23 59.03 -26.97
N CYS A 702 -3.31 57.79 -26.47
CA CYS A 702 -4.24 56.75 -26.94
C CYS A 702 -4.97 56.04 -25.79
N GLU A 703 -6.23 55.65 -25.99
CA GLU A 703 -7.08 54.96 -25.00
C GLU A 703 -7.50 53.55 -25.48
N ALA A 704 -7.76 52.62 -24.55
CA ALA A 704 -8.12 51.24 -24.86
C ALA A 704 -9.52 51.12 -25.48
N ILE A 705 -9.72 50.14 -26.39
CA ILE A 705 -11.03 49.83 -26.97
C ILE A 705 -11.86 49.06 -25.93
N PRO A 706 -13.05 49.54 -25.52
CA PRO A 706 -13.84 48.93 -24.43
C PRO A 706 -14.31 47.49 -24.66
N ASP A 707 -14.62 47.11 -25.91
CA ASP A 707 -15.13 45.77 -26.26
C ASP A 707 -14.10 44.99 -27.10
N TYR A 708 -12.84 45.00 -26.65
CA TYR A 708 -11.76 44.37 -27.42
C TYR A 708 -11.91 42.85 -27.47
N CYS A 709 -12.24 42.20 -26.34
CA CYS A 709 -12.58 40.78 -26.26
C CYS A 709 -14.10 40.59 -26.20
N SER A 710 -14.61 39.71 -27.08
CA SER A 710 -16.02 39.32 -27.06
C SER A 710 -16.39 38.51 -25.80
N PRO A 711 -17.68 38.47 -25.40
CA PRO A 711 -18.11 37.65 -24.27
C PRO A 711 -17.75 36.18 -24.47
N MET A 712 -17.24 35.52 -23.44
CA MET A 712 -17.08 34.07 -23.45
C MET A 712 -18.37 33.45 -22.95
N ASN A 713 -19.29 33.19 -23.88
CA ASN A 713 -20.45 32.35 -23.59
C ASN A 713 -20.01 30.90 -23.73
N GLY A 714 -20.27 30.08 -22.72
CA GLY A 714 -20.08 28.63 -22.82
C GLY A 714 -20.81 28.11 -24.05
N GLY A 715 -20.06 27.76 -25.11
CA GLY A 715 -20.61 27.09 -26.27
C GLY A 715 -21.31 25.81 -25.82
N GLU A 716 -22.39 25.45 -26.52
CA GLU A 716 -23.20 24.24 -26.36
C GLU A 716 -22.58 23.21 -25.43
N SER A 717 -23.16 23.10 -24.22
CA SER A 717 -22.97 22.05 -23.22
C SER A 717 -21.82 21.11 -23.57
N LEU A 718 -20.60 21.48 -23.21
CA LEU A 718 -19.54 20.51 -22.99
C LEU A 718 -20.07 19.57 -21.91
N ILE A 719 -20.77 18.51 -22.32
CA ILE A 719 -21.02 17.33 -21.53
C ILE A 719 -19.64 16.70 -21.38
N ALA A 720 -18.81 17.29 -20.51
CA ALA A 720 -17.69 16.59 -19.96
C ALA A 720 -18.31 15.41 -19.23
N ASN A 721 -18.07 14.20 -19.72
CA ASN A 721 -18.40 12.97 -19.01
C ASN A 721 -17.53 12.95 -17.74
N VAL A 722 -17.96 13.66 -16.70
CA VAL A 722 -17.43 13.49 -15.36
C VAL A 722 -18.07 12.21 -14.85
N SER A 723 -17.28 11.14 -14.86
CA SER A 723 -17.66 9.86 -14.26
C SER A 723 -18.03 10.09 -12.80
N ALA A 724 -19.21 9.61 -12.38
CA ALA A 724 -19.57 9.55 -10.97
C ALA A 724 -18.40 8.95 -10.18
N GLY A 725 -18.08 9.52 -9.02
CA GLY A 725 -17.21 8.85 -8.06
C GLY A 725 -17.91 7.57 -7.61
N MET A 726 -17.53 6.43 -8.18
CA MET A 726 -18.00 5.12 -7.75
C MET A 726 -17.20 4.71 -6.52
N GLU A 727 -17.88 4.50 -5.40
CA GLU A 727 -17.41 3.60 -4.34
C GLU A 727 -17.72 2.16 -4.80
N GLY A 728 -16.88 1.64 -5.70
CA GLY A 728 -17.00 0.28 -6.22
C GLY A 728 -15.95 0.04 -7.28
N GLU A 729 -14.89 -0.68 -6.91
CA GLU A 729 -13.94 -1.24 -7.86
C GLU A 729 -14.70 -2.23 -8.78
N ASP A 730 -14.47 -2.15 -10.08
CA ASP A 730 -14.95 -3.06 -11.14
C ASP A 730 -16.33 -2.83 -11.82
N GLU A 731 -16.56 -1.69 -12.49
CA GLU A 731 -17.40 -1.69 -13.72
C GLU A 731 -17.09 -0.53 -14.69
N PHE A 732 -17.17 -0.79 -16.01
CA PHE A 732 -16.89 0.17 -17.09
C PHE A 732 -17.95 1.29 -17.19
N PRO A 733 -17.57 2.54 -17.53
CA PRO A 733 -18.47 3.70 -17.52
C PRO A 733 -19.36 3.72 -18.76
N SER A 734 -20.69 3.61 -18.59
CA SER A 734 -21.62 3.91 -19.71
C SER A 734 -22.73 4.90 -19.40
N HIS A 735 -22.87 5.45 -18.18
CA HIS A 735 -23.94 6.41 -17.92
C HIS A 735 -23.49 7.65 -17.14
N VAL A 736 -23.90 8.79 -17.70
CA VAL A 736 -23.70 10.15 -17.21
C VAL A 736 -24.67 10.39 -16.08
N THR A 737 -24.21 10.37 -14.82
CA THR A 737 -24.89 11.14 -13.79
C THR A 737 -24.90 12.58 -14.29
N ARG A 738 -26.09 13.20 -14.39
CA ARG A 738 -26.21 14.63 -14.70
C ARG A 738 -25.56 15.40 -13.54
N VAL A 739 -24.25 15.60 -13.63
CA VAL A 739 -23.55 16.59 -12.84
C VAL A 739 -24.18 17.92 -13.21
N VAL A 740 -24.70 18.63 -12.21
CA VAL A 740 -25.20 20.00 -12.39
C VAL A 740 -23.97 20.88 -12.61
N SER A 741 -23.52 20.95 -13.87
CA SER A 741 -22.39 21.77 -14.27
C SER A 741 -22.90 23.16 -14.62
N GLU A 742 -22.57 24.16 -13.80
CA GLU A 742 -22.81 25.55 -14.13
C GLU A 742 -21.58 26.13 -14.83
N VAL A 743 -21.77 26.74 -16.01
CA VAL A 743 -20.70 27.43 -16.74
C VAL A 743 -20.86 28.93 -16.49
N ILE A 744 -19.85 29.54 -15.88
CA ILE A 744 -19.90 30.97 -15.53
C ILE A 744 -19.53 31.82 -16.76
N PRO A 745 -20.41 32.71 -17.26
CA PRO A 745 -20.12 33.51 -18.44
C PRO A 745 -19.16 34.66 -18.13
N VAL A 746 -18.23 34.94 -19.05
CA VAL A 746 -17.33 36.11 -18.98
C VAL A 746 -17.89 37.23 -19.87
N PRO A 747 -18.18 38.44 -19.35
CA PRO A 747 -18.68 39.56 -20.15
C PRO A 747 -17.63 40.07 -21.15
N ALA A 748 -18.03 40.92 -22.11
CA ALA A 748 -17.06 41.59 -22.98
C ALA A 748 -16.10 42.48 -22.17
N GLY A 749 -14.85 42.60 -22.62
CA GLY A 749 -13.81 43.30 -21.87
C GLY A 749 -12.86 44.11 -22.73
N ALA A 750 -12.34 45.19 -22.15
CA ALA A 750 -11.31 46.02 -22.76
C ALA A 750 -9.95 45.30 -22.73
N TYR A 751 -9.05 45.66 -23.64
CA TYR A 751 -7.69 45.11 -23.66
C TYR A 751 -6.98 45.33 -22.31
N GLY A 752 -6.47 44.25 -21.69
CA GLY A 752 -5.89 44.24 -20.36
C GLY A 752 -6.89 44.10 -19.20
N GLY A 753 -8.19 44.01 -19.47
CA GLY A 753 -9.20 43.74 -18.45
C GLY A 753 -9.05 42.34 -17.85
N ILE A 754 -9.13 42.23 -16.53
CA ILE A 754 -9.03 40.97 -15.77
C ILE A 754 -10.40 40.63 -15.20
N VAL A 755 -10.81 39.37 -15.34
CA VAL A 755 -12.03 38.83 -14.72
C VAL A 755 -11.64 37.66 -13.83
N GLU A 756 -12.08 37.72 -12.58
CA GLU A 756 -11.96 36.64 -11.61
C GLU A 756 -13.31 35.91 -11.50
N LEU A 757 -13.26 34.60 -11.65
CA LEU A 757 -14.40 33.70 -11.63
C LEU A 757 -14.27 32.79 -10.40
N GLN A 758 -15.36 32.65 -9.65
CA GLN A 758 -15.44 31.75 -8.51
C GLN A 758 -16.66 30.86 -8.68
N CYS A 759 -16.50 29.57 -8.35
CA CYS A 759 -17.64 28.66 -8.34
C CYS A 759 -18.71 29.13 -7.34
N PRO A 760 -20.00 28.90 -7.64
CA PRO A 760 -21.07 29.15 -6.69
C PRO A 760 -20.82 28.41 -5.36
N PRO A 761 -21.41 28.87 -4.24
CA PRO A 761 -21.34 28.15 -2.98
C PRO A 761 -21.72 26.67 -3.16
N HIS A 762 -21.03 25.78 -2.46
CA HIS A 762 -21.25 24.32 -2.50
C HIS A 762 -20.84 23.63 -3.81
N HIS A 763 -20.14 24.33 -4.71
CA HIS A 763 -19.58 23.75 -5.93
C HIS A 763 -18.06 23.91 -5.94
N ARG A 764 -17.35 22.85 -6.35
CA ARG A 764 -15.91 22.84 -6.56
C ARG A 764 -15.58 23.00 -8.04
N GLN A 765 -14.42 23.59 -8.32
CA GLN A 765 -13.90 23.70 -9.68
C GLN A 765 -13.43 22.34 -10.19
N VAL A 766 -13.93 21.92 -11.36
CA VAL A 766 -13.48 20.69 -12.03
C VAL A 766 -12.49 21.01 -13.13
N ILE A 767 -12.86 21.93 -14.03
CA ILE A 767 -12.04 22.39 -15.15
C ILE A 767 -12.27 23.88 -15.42
N GLY A 768 -11.38 24.48 -16.20
CA GLY A 768 -11.45 25.89 -16.60
C GLY A 768 -10.62 26.83 -15.74
N ASP A 769 -10.51 28.08 -16.16
CA ASP A 769 -9.61 29.07 -15.55
C ASP A 769 -10.38 30.02 -14.62
N SER A 770 -9.94 30.13 -13.36
CA SER A 770 -10.56 31.01 -12.34
C SER A 770 -10.15 32.49 -12.49
N ARG A 771 -9.13 32.77 -13.32
CA ARG A 771 -8.64 34.13 -13.57
C ARG A 771 -8.24 34.28 -15.03
N VAL A 772 -8.89 35.20 -15.75
CA VAL A 772 -8.69 35.40 -17.19
C VAL A 772 -8.41 36.87 -17.50
N VAL A 773 -7.59 37.12 -18.52
CA VAL A 773 -7.20 38.46 -18.98
C VAL A 773 -7.52 38.63 -20.46
N CYS A 774 -8.04 39.80 -20.85
CA CYS A 774 -8.32 40.12 -22.24
C CYS A 774 -7.05 40.53 -22.99
N GLY A 775 -6.59 39.68 -23.92
CA GLY A 775 -5.38 39.88 -24.71
C GLY A 775 -5.61 39.73 -26.22
N HIS A 776 -4.52 39.59 -26.99
CA HIS A 776 -4.62 39.37 -28.43
C HIS A 776 -4.77 37.88 -28.74
N GLY A 777 -5.84 37.51 -29.46
CA GLY A 777 -6.04 36.16 -29.97
C GLY A 777 -5.26 35.85 -31.25
N PRO A 778 -5.40 34.62 -31.80
CA PRO A 778 -4.58 34.07 -32.90
C PRO A 778 -4.57 34.83 -34.24
N LEU A 779 -5.36 35.89 -34.39
CA LEU A 779 -5.40 36.77 -35.57
C LEU A 779 -5.40 38.26 -35.18
N GLY A 780 -5.16 38.55 -33.91
CA GLY A 780 -5.23 39.85 -33.25
C GLY A 780 -6.61 40.52 -33.21
N SER A 781 -7.66 39.70 -33.25
CA SER A 781 -8.92 39.96 -32.54
C SER A 781 -8.69 39.80 -31.03
N GLY A 782 -9.46 40.48 -30.18
CA GLY A 782 -9.33 40.25 -28.73
C GLY A 782 -9.84 38.87 -28.34
N ALA A 783 -9.11 38.18 -27.47
CA ALA A 783 -9.48 36.90 -26.90
C ALA A 783 -9.13 36.85 -25.41
N TRP A 784 -9.93 36.12 -24.63
CA TRP A 784 -9.66 35.85 -23.22
C TRP A 784 -8.57 34.78 -23.09
N GLN A 785 -7.54 35.10 -22.31
CA GLN A 785 -6.37 34.26 -22.07
C GLN A 785 -6.24 33.98 -20.57
N ARG A 786 -5.60 32.88 -20.19
CA ARG A 786 -5.36 32.54 -18.78
C ARG A 786 -4.46 33.60 -18.12
N ALA A 787 -4.90 34.18 -17.01
CA ALA A 787 -4.06 35.12 -16.26
C ALA A 787 -3.07 34.35 -15.38
N ARG A 788 -1.78 34.64 -15.47
CA ARG A 788 -0.75 34.01 -14.62
C ARG A 788 -0.99 34.34 -13.14
N GLU A 789 -1.02 33.32 -12.29
CA GLU A 789 -1.10 33.45 -10.84
C GLU A 789 0.26 33.91 -10.27
N ASN A 790 0.27 35.07 -9.60
CA ASN A 790 1.33 35.57 -8.71
C ASN A 790 2.80 35.26 -9.10
N SER A 791 3.34 36.03 -10.05
CA SER A 791 4.75 36.42 -9.96
C SER A 791 4.89 37.60 -9.00
N THR A 792 4.96 37.34 -7.70
CA THR A 792 5.26 38.36 -6.66
C THR A 792 6.75 38.65 -6.52
N ILE A 793 7.58 38.33 -7.52
CA ILE A 793 8.99 38.74 -7.53
C ILE A 793 9.11 40.13 -8.18
N VAL A 794 9.16 41.13 -7.28
CA VAL A 794 10.11 42.25 -7.26
C VAL A 794 10.59 42.77 -8.63
N SER A 795 10.12 43.98 -8.95
CA SER A 795 10.79 45.02 -9.73
C SER A 795 11.99 44.59 -10.58
N ASP A 796 11.78 44.42 -11.88
CA ASP A 796 12.81 44.77 -12.84
C ASP A 796 12.24 45.76 -13.85
N SER A 797 12.84 46.95 -13.86
CA SER A 797 12.44 48.12 -14.65
C SER A 797 13.30 48.24 -15.91
N SER A 798 13.83 47.12 -16.43
CA SER A 798 14.90 47.16 -17.43
C SER A 798 14.72 46.28 -18.67
N VAL A 799 13.50 45.83 -18.99
CA VAL A 799 13.24 45.22 -20.31
C VAL A 799 12.18 46.00 -21.08
N ASP A 800 12.63 46.52 -22.21
CA ASP A 800 11.87 47.26 -23.21
C ASP A 800 10.69 46.42 -23.72
N ASP A 801 9.49 46.87 -23.35
CA ASP A 801 8.20 46.24 -23.58
C ASP A 801 7.70 46.50 -25.02
N SER A 802 8.43 45.94 -26.00
CA SER A 802 8.03 45.93 -27.42
C SER A 802 7.92 44.54 -28.04
N THR A 803 8.22 43.48 -27.30
CA THR A 803 7.94 42.10 -27.72
C THR A 803 7.46 41.28 -26.53
N ILE A 804 6.29 41.63 -25.98
CA ILE A 804 5.43 40.59 -25.42
C ILE A 804 5.13 39.68 -26.60
N GLN A 805 5.93 38.63 -26.73
CA GLN A 805 5.52 37.43 -27.43
C GLN A 805 4.28 36.92 -26.68
N LEU A 806 3.11 37.44 -27.08
CA LEU A 806 1.82 36.76 -26.99
C LEU A 806 1.85 35.57 -27.97
N VAL A 807 2.91 34.77 -27.87
CA VAL A 807 3.05 33.49 -28.56
C VAL A 807 2.40 32.50 -27.61
N ASP A 808 1.17 32.15 -27.98
CA ASP A 808 0.49 30.94 -27.57
C ASP A 808 0.23 30.75 -26.06
N GLU A 809 -0.12 31.82 -25.33
CA GLU A 809 -0.85 31.61 -24.08
C GLU A 809 -2.21 31.00 -24.42
N ALA A 810 -2.47 29.81 -23.88
CA ALA A 810 -3.66 29.03 -24.17
C ALA A 810 -4.92 29.88 -23.97
N ILE A 811 -5.81 29.85 -24.96
CA ILE A 811 -7.14 30.46 -24.86
C ILE A 811 -7.78 29.96 -23.57
N ALA A 812 -8.26 30.90 -22.75
CA ALA A 812 -8.84 30.55 -21.46
C ALA A 812 -10.04 29.60 -21.65
N GLN A 813 -10.10 28.56 -20.82
CA GLN A 813 -11.19 27.60 -20.83
C GLN A 813 -12.32 28.07 -19.90
N PRO A 814 -13.60 27.86 -20.27
CA PRO A 814 -14.72 28.21 -19.41
C PRO A 814 -14.63 27.51 -18.06
N LEU A 815 -14.87 28.24 -16.96
CA LEU A 815 -14.92 27.67 -15.62
C LEU A 815 -16.15 26.76 -15.49
N VAL A 816 -15.91 25.48 -15.20
CA VAL A 816 -16.94 24.46 -14.96
C VAL A 816 -16.87 24.04 -13.49
N CYS A 817 -18.00 24.19 -12.82
CA CYS A 817 -18.16 23.88 -11.41
C CYS A 817 -19.04 22.64 -11.23
N GLU A 818 -18.66 21.73 -10.33
CA GLU A 818 -19.42 20.54 -9.94
C GLU A 818 -19.84 20.67 -8.48
N LEU A 819 -21.03 20.15 -8.14
CA LEU A 819 -21.51 20.10 -6.77
C LEU A 819 -20.54 19.30 -5.88
N ASP A 820 -20.20 19.84 -4.71
CA ASP A 820 -19.24 19.20 -3.80
C ASP A 820 -19.70 17.77 -3.42
N HIS A 821 -18.77 16.82 -3.39
CA HIS A 821 -18.95 15.37 -3.14
C HIS A 821 -19.56 15.01 -1.77
N MET A 822 -19.96 15.99 -0.97
CA MET A 822 -20.72 15.79 0.27
C MET A 822 -22.22 15.93 0.05
N TYR A 823 -22.65 16.60 -1.05
CA TYR A 823 -24.04 16.91 -1.34
C TYR A 823 -24.68 15.89 -2.29
N GLY A 824 -25.95 15.57 -2.03
CA GLY A 824 -26.74 14.62 -2.79
C GLY A 824 -27.35 13.52 -1.93
N ALA A 825 -27.87 12.49 -2.59
CA ALA A 825 -28.45 11.31 -1.96
C ALA A 825 -27.75 10.04 -2.47
N ARG A 826 -27.33 9.19 -1.53
CA ARG A 826 -26.85 7.84 -1.84
C ARG A 826 -28.04 7.03 -2.34
N ARG A 827 -27.89 6.36 -3.48
CA ARG A 827 -28.94 5.57 -4.12
C ARG A 827 -28.44 4.15 -4.32
N GLN A 828 -29.16 3.20 -3.74
CA GLN A 828 -29.05 1.79 -4.10
C GLN A 828 -30.12 1.47 -5.15
N TYR A 829 -29.74 0.85 -6.26
CA TYR A 829 -30.66 0.55 -7.35
C TYR A 829 -30.60 -0.92 -7.76
N TYR A 830 -31.69 -1.44 -8.31
CA TYR A 830 -31.79 -2.82 -8.81
C TYR A 830 -32.70 -2.92 -10.04
N THR A 831 -32.29 -3.70 -11.05
CA THR A 831 -33.09 -3.99 -12.25
C THR A 831 -33.07 -5.49 -12.61
N THR A 832 -34.23 -6.00 -13.04
CA THR A 832 -34.47 -7.39 -13.46
C THR A 832 -34.50 -7.56 -14.98
N PHE A 833 -34.50 -6.46 -15.75
CA PHE A 833 -34.67 -6.52 -17.21
C PHE A 833 -33.35 -6.85 -17.92
N SER A 834 -33.20 -8.12 -18.31
CA SER A 834 -32.00 -8.65 -19.00
C SER A 834 -31.84 -8.24 -20.47
N GLY A 835 -32.71 -7.35 -20.99
CA GLY A 835 -33.01 -7.24 -22.42
C GLY A 835 -32.09 -6.36 -23.28
N LEU A 836 -31.35 -5.41 -22.70
CA LEU A 836 -30.50 -4.48 -23.48
C LEU A 836 -29.02 -4.50 -23.08
N TYR A 837 -28.66 -4.94 -21.88
CA TYR A 837 -27.32 -4.73 -21.33
C TYR A 837 -26.70 -5.91 -20.57
N GLY A 838 -27.28 -7.12 -20.65
CA GLY A 838 -26.69 -8.35 -20.09
C GLY A 838 -26.71 -8.43 -18.55
N GLY A 839 -27.62 -9.25 -18.00
CA GLY A 839 -27.65 -9.64 -16.58
C GLY A 839 -28.49 -8.77 -15.64
N ASN A 840 -28.90 -9.35 -14.49
CA ASN A 840 -29.46 -8.61 -13.36
C ASN A 840 -28.38 -7.66 -12.82
N ARG A 841 -28.70 -6.37 -12.65
CA ARG A 841 -27.74 -5.38 -12.14
C ARG A 841 -28.28 -4.73 -10.87
N SER A 842 -27.47 -4.74 -9.83
CA SER A 842 -27.62 -3.96 -8.60
C SER A 842 -26.39 -3.08 -8.41
N GLY A 843 -26.55 -1.87 -7.90
CA GLY A 843 -25.41 -1.01 -7.62
C GLY A 843 -25.72 0.06 -6.59
N LEU A 844 -24.68 0.81 -6.23
CA LEU A 844 -24.71 1.96 -5.33
C LEU A 844 -24.08 3.15 -6.07
N ASP A 845 -24.77 4.28 -6.09
CA ASP A 845 -24.24 5.55 -6.58
C ASP A 845 -24.75 6.74 -5.75
N VAL A 846 -24.34 7.96 -6.13
CA VAL A 846 -24.82 9.20 -5.54
C VAL A 846 -25.51 10.03 -6.62
N VAL A 847 -26.73 10.47 -6.34
CA VAL A 847 -27.50 11.36 -7.21
C VAL A 847 -27.66 12.74 -6.56
N PRO A 848 -27.64 13.85 -7.31
CA PRO A 848 -27.72 15.19 -6.73
C PRO A 848 -29.07 15.44 -6.05
N ASN A 849 -30.16 14.88 -6.58
CA ASN A 849 -31.49 14.96 -5.99
C ASN A 849 -32.28 13.67 -6.28
N ILE A 850 -33.46 13.56 -5.70
CA ILE A 850 -34.37 12.42 -5.91
C ILE A 850 -35.42 12.84 -6.94
N ASP A 851 -35.03 12.83 -8.22
CA ASP A 851 -35.89 13.16 -9.36
C ASP A 851 -35.65 12.18 -10.54
N GLU A 852 -36.20 10.97 -10.40
CA GLU A 852 -36.05 9.86 -11.35
C GLU A 852 -37.31 9.73 -12.21
N THR A 853 -37.47 10.58 -13.22
CA THR A 853 -38.65 10.54 -14.10
C THR A 853 -38.52 9.57 -15.27
N GLU A 854 -37.29 9.20 -15.65
CA GLU A 854 -36.97 8.39 -16.84
C GLU A 854 -35.94 7.30 -16.50
N SER A 855 -36.19 6.56 -15.42
CA SER A 855 -35.18 5.67 -14.87
C SER A 855 -35.36 4.22 -15.32
N GLN A 856 -34.26 3.47 -15.42
CA GLN A 856 -34.25 2.10 -15.97
C GLN A 856 -34.29 1.00 -14.90
N TYR A 857 -34.32 1.38 -13.62
CA TYR A 857 -34.25 0.44 -12.51
C TYR A 857 -35.61 0.19 -11.87
N ASP A 858 -35.81 -1.06 -11.46
CA ASP A 858 -37.06 -1.56 -10.91
C ASP A 858 -37.25 -1.19 -9.45
N SER A 859 -36.18 -0.82 -8.74
CA SER A 859 -36.28 -0.33 -7.37
C SER A 859 -35.14 0.62 -7.06
N TYR A 860 -35.41 1.53 -6.11
CA TYR A 860 -34.44 2.47 -5.55
C TYR A 860 -34.53 2.46 -4.03
N HIS A 861 -33.41 2.65 -3.36
CA HIS A 861 -33.37 3.08 -1.97
C HIS A 861 -32.44 4.28 -1.88
N PHE A 862 -33.02 5.44 -1.60
CA PHE A 862 -32.29 6.69 -1.39
C PHE A 862 -32.06 6.91 0.11
N GLU A 863 -30.84 7.27 0.48
CA GLU A 863 -30.45 7.71 1.82
C GLU A 863 -29.65 9.01 1.75
N THR A 864 -30.03 9.98 2.59
CA THR A 864 -29.35 11.28 2.67
C THR A 864 -29.70 11.97 4.00
N TRP A 865 -28.94 12.98 4.38
CA TRP A 865 -29.26 13.88 5.47
C TRP A 865 -29.75 15.21 4.91
N LEU A 866 -30.94 15.62 5.35
CA LEU A 866 -31.55 16.86 4.94
C LEU A 866 -31.23 17.95 5.96
N SER A 867 -30.67 19.09 5.53
CA SER A 867 -30.56 20.31 6.35
C SER A 867 -31.19 21.48 5.62
N PRO A 868 -32.36 22.00 6.07
CA PRO A 868 -33.03 23.10 5.39
C PRO A 868 -32.27 24.42 5.56
N ASN A 869 -32.41 25.31 4.56
CA ASN A 869 -31.77 26.63 4.60
C ASN A 869 -32.49 27.64 5.51
N ILE A 870 -33.68 27.30 6.01
CA ILE A 870 -34.51 28.13 6.90
C ILE A 870 -35.30 27.22 7.84
N SER A 871 -35.56 27.67 9.07
CA SER A 871 -36.50 26.98 9.97
C SER A 871 -37.94 27.27 9.50
N ASP A 872 -38.68 26.25 9.10
CA ASP A 872 -40.07 26.39 8.62
C ASP A 872 -40.83 25.05 8.75
N SER A 873 -42.13 25.09 8.51
CA SER A 873 -43.01 23.93 8.40
C SER A 873 -42.97 23.40 6.96
N TYR A 874 -42.35 22.23 6.77
CA TYR A 874 -42.14 21.60 5.47
C TYR A 874 -43.16 20.48 5.19
N ILE A 875 -43.82 20.53 4.04
CA ILE A 875 -44.69 19.49 3.52
C ILE A 875 -43.94 18.74 2.42
N PHE A 876 -43.48 17.52 2.73
CA PHE A 876 -42.93 16.62 1.72
C PHE A 876 -44.04 16.11 0.80
N SER A 877 -43.73 15.86 -0.47
CA SER A 877 -44.65 15.24 -1.41
C SER A 877 -43.88 14.26 -2.27
N ILE A 878 -44.41 13.05 -2.41
CA ILE A 878 -43.78 12.02 -3.24
C ILE A 878 -44.66 11.76 -4.44
N GLU A 879 -44.10 11.96 -5.62
CA GLU A 879 -44.74 11.71 -6.90
C GLU A 879 -44.17 10.42 -7.47
N VAL A 880 -45.02 9.41 -7.73
CA VAL A 880 -44.54 8.04 -7.97
C VAL A 880 -45.45 7.24 -8.90
N ILE A 881 -44.84 6.37 -9.72
CA ILE A 881 -45.49 5.26 -10.44
C ILE A 881 -44.90 3.95 -9.90
N GLY A 882 -45.61 3.31 -8.97
CA GLY A 882 -45.13 2.15 -8.22
C GLY A 882 -45.48 2.26 -6.73
N SER A 883 -44.76 1.50 -5.90
CA SER A 883 -44.86 1.54 -4.44
C SER A 883 -43.66 2.23 -3.82
N PHE A 884 -43.86 2.88 -2.67
CA PHE A 884 -42.79 3.57 -1.95
C PHE A 884 -43.01 3.59 -0.45
N THR A 885 -41.92 3.78 0.28
CA THR A 885 -41.89 4.07 1.73
C THR A 885 -40.93 5.22 1.98
N PHE A 886 -41.39 6.26 2.67
CA PHE A 886 -40.64 7.45 3.01
C PHE A 886 -40.56 7.64 4.51
N SER A 887 -39.34 7.87 4.98
CA SER A 887 -39.01 8.03 6.37
C SER A 887 -38.11 9.25 6.59
N LEU A 888 -38.32 9.90 7.73
CA LEU A 888 -37.49 10.99 8.24
C LEU A 888 -37.13 10.65 9.69
N ASP A 889 -35.85 10.66 10.03
CA ASP A 889 -35.28 10.19 11.30
C ASP A 889 -35.76 8.80 11.73
N GLY A 890 -35.85 7.89 10.76
CA GLY A 890 -36.32 6.52 10.97
C GLY A 890 -37.83 6.39 11.22
N ARG A 891 -38.58 7.49 11.32
CA ARG A 891 -40.04 7.48 11.38
C ARG A 891 -40.61 7.45 9.97
N VAL A 892 -41.39 6.42 9.65
CA VAL A 892 -42.14 6.37 8.38
C VAL A 892 -43.21 7.46 8.40
N LEU A 893 -43.04 8.46 7.53
CA LEU A 893 -43.98 9.56 7.38
C LEU A 893 -45.06 9.24 6.35
N LEU A 894 -44.70 8.49 5.31
CA LEU A 894 -45.57 8.21 4.19
C LEU A 894 -45.22 6.86 3.55
N SER A 895 -46.23 6.08 3.19
CA SER A 895 -46.07 4.90 2.35
C SER A 895 -47.28 4.79 1.44
N GLY A 896 -47.08 4.35 0.20
CA GLY A 896 -48.17 4.29 -0.75
C GLY A 896 -47.83 3.47 -1.98
N ARG A 897 -48.86 3.22 -2.80
CA ARG A 897 -48.77 2.54 -4.09
C ARG A 897 -49.66 3.28 -5.07
N SER A 898 -49.13 3.65 -6.24
CA SER A 898 -49.92 4.29 -7.30
C SER A 898 -50.95 3.30 -7.84
N LYS A 899 -52.09 3.80 -8.33
CA LYS A 899 -53.20 2.95 -8.82
C LYS A 899 -53.19 2.75 -10.34
N GLY A 900 -52.24 3.33 -11.05
CA GLY A 900 -52.16 3.28 -12.51
C GLY A 900 -50.80 3.75 -13.02
N VAL A 901 -50.71 3.87 -14.35
CA VAL A 901 -49.51 4.30 -15.09
C VAL A 901 -49.23 5.81 -15.04
N GLU A 902 -50.14 6.60 -14.47
CA GLU A 902 -49.91 8.03 -14.23
C GLU A 902 -49.29 8.26 -12.86
N ALA A 903 -48.34 9.20 -12.78
CA ALA A 903 -47.67 9.53 -11.54
C ALA A 903 -48.65 10.08 -10.50
N GLN A 904 -48.73 9.42 -9.35
CA GLN A 904 -49.60 9.82 -8.26
C GLN A 904 -48.80 10.53 -7.17
N ARG A 905 -49.31 11.67 -6.69
CA ARG A 905 -48.67 12.43 -5.61
C ARG A 905 -49.28 12.11 -4.25
N PHE A 906 -48.43 11.78 -3.28
CA PHE A 906 -48.78 11.50 -1.90
C PHE A 906 -48.18 12.59 -0.99
N ARG A 907 -48.87 12.93 0.10
CA ARG A 907 -48.45 13.99 1.02
C ARG A 907 -48.66 13.56 2.49
N PRO A 908 -47.63 13.65 3.36
CA PRO A 908 -47.81 13.51 4.79
C PRO A 908 -48.22 14.86 5.43
N PRO A 909 -48.52 14.89 6.73
CA PRO A 909 -48.59 16.13 7.50
C PRO A 909 -47.27 16.92 7.43
N ALA A 910 -47.35 18.24 7.62
CA ALA A 910 -46.17 19.10 7.67
C ALA A 910 -45.22 18.68 8.80
N GLN A 911 -43.92 18.81 8.56
CA GLN A 911 -42.83 18.55 9.50
C GLN A 911 -42.15 19.88 9.83
N GLU A 912 -41.98 20.16 11.12
CA GLU A 912 -41.21 21.32 11.56
C GLU A 912 -39.73 20.98 11.44
N LEU A 913 -39.01 21.67 10.56
CA LEU A 913 -37.57 21.50 10.39
C LEU A 913 -36.87 22.80 10.76
N LEU A 914 -35.74 22.68 11.45
CA LEU A 914 -34.93 23.80 11.92
C LEU A 914 -33.69 23.97 11.04
N ILE A 915 -33.34 25.23 10.76
CA ILE A 915 -32.07 25.58 10.14
C ILE A 915 -30.93 25.12 11.05
N ASN A 916 -29.85 24.59 10.45
CA ASN A 916 -28.71 23.99 11.15
C ASN A 916 -29.01 22.69 11.90
N GLU A 917 -30.16 22.06 11.69
CA GLU A 917 -30.38 20.66 12.10
C GLU A 917 -30.34 19.74 10.88
N TYR A 918 -29.88 18.50 11.10
CA TYR A 918 -29.85 17.47 10.06
C TYR A 918 -30.86 16.38 10.39
N TYR A 919 -31.65 16.03 9.37
CA TYR A 919 -32.70 15.04 9.45
C TYR A 919 -32.38 13.89 8.51
N LYS A 920 -32.28 12.65 9.01
CA LYS A 920 -31.97 11.48 8.20
C LYS A 920 -33.18 11.13 7.33
N LEU A 921 -33.03 11.26 6.02
CA LEU A 921 -34.04 10.96 5.03
C LEU A 921 -33.78 9.60 4.39
N SER A 922 -34.80 8.74 4.35
CA SER A 922 -34.75 7.47 3.62
C SER A 922 -36.02 7.26 2.81
N LEU A 923 -35.86 7.02 1.50
CA LEU A 923 -36.93 6.79 0.54
C LEU A 923 -36.70 5.50 -0.24
N GLN A 924 -37.59 4.54 -0.07
CA GLN A 924 -37.59 3.28 -0.81
C GLN A 924 -38.66 3.32 -1.89
N PHE A 925 -38.32 2.83 -3.08
CA PHE A 925 -39.18 2.73 -4.24
C PHE A 925 -39.11 1.32 -4.82
N LEU A 926 -40.25 0.80 -5.22
CA LEU A 926 -40.36 -0.44 -5.97
C LEU A 926 -41.38 -0.25 -7.10
N SER A 927 -40.90 -0.42 -8.33
CA SER A 927 -41.74 -0.48 -9.52
C SER A 927 -42.74 -1.61 -9.39
N ASP A 928 -43.95 -1.34 -9.86
CA ASP A 928 -45.05 -2.28 -9.70
C ASP A 928 -45.36 -2.95 -11.04
N PRO A 929 -45.04 -4.26 -11.19
CA PRO A 929 -45.23 -4.98 -12.44
C PRO A 929 -46.70 -5.14 -12.82
N ASP A 930 -47.64 -4.98 -11.88
CA ASP A 930 -49.08 -5.11 -12.13
C ASP A 930 -49.68 -3.84 -12.78
N LEU A 931 -48.93 -2.73 -12.86
CA LEU A 931 -49.40 -1.48 -13.44
C LEU A 931 -49.30 -1.42 -14.97
N SER A 932 -48.67 -2.39 -15.64
CA SER A 932 -48.63 -2.43 -17.11
C SER A 932 -50.01 -2.77 -17.69
N ASP A 933 -50.52 -1.95 -18.62
CA ASP A 933 -51.74 -2.27 -19.35
C ASP A 933 -51.50 -3.53 -20.19
N ARG A 934 -52.10 -4.65 -19.76
CA ARG A 934 -51.90 -6.00 -20.32
C ARG A 934 -52.28 -6.15 -21.80
N SER A 935 -52.84 -5.11 -22.41
CA SER A 935 -53.48 -5.19 -23.73
C SER A 935 -52.55 -4.95 -24.93
N ASP A 936 -51.36 -4.36 -24.75
CA ASP A 936 -50.39 -4.15 -25.85
C ASP A 936 -48.98 -4.67 -25.54
N PRO A 937 -48.54 -5.80 -26.13
CA PRO A 937 -47.20 -6.35 -25.92
C PRO A 937 -46.06 -5.47 -26.46
N ALA A 938 -46.35 -4.42 -27.24
CA ALA A 938 -45.37 -3.43 -27.70
C ALA A 938 -45.14 -2.27 -26.71
N GLN A 939 -45.97 -2.12 -25.67
CA GLN A 939 -45.86 -1.07 -24.63
C GLN A 939 -45.38 -1.60 -23.27
N ARG A 940 -44.59 -2.67 -23.24
CA ARG A 940 -44.05 -3.27 -22.01
C ARG A 940 -42.97 -2.45 -21.27
N GLU A 941 -42.78 -1.17 -21.60
CA GLU A 941 -41.94 -0.29 -20.79
C GLU A 941 -42.76 0.26 -19.63
N VAL A 942 -42.60 -0.37 -18.46
CA VAL A 942 -43.11 0.18 -17.20
C VAL A 942 -42.36 1.48 -16.93
N THR A 943 -43.06 2.62 -17.03
CA THR A 943 -42.50 3.94 -16.75
C THR A 943 -42.13 4.00 -15.26
N ARG A 944 -40.84 3.97 -14.94
CA ARG A 944 -40.36 4.15 -13.56
C ARG A 944 -40.23 5.63 -13.29
N HIS A 945 -41.04 6.10 -12.32
CA HIS A 945 -41.12 7.50 -11.97
C HIS A 945 -41.11 7.64 -10.45
N ILE A 946 -40.14 8.36 -9.90
CA ILE A 946 -40.18 8.80 -8.51
C ILE A 946 -39.55 10.19 -8.34
N ARG A 947 -40.25 11.08 -7.64
CA ARG A 947 -39.75 12.42 -7.29
C ARG A 947 -40.03 12.73 -5.82
N LEU A 948 -39.04 13.29 -5.14
CA LEU A 948 -39.21 13.91 -3.83
C LEU A 948 -39.32 15.42 -3.97
N LEU A 949 -40.48 15.95 -3.59
CA LEU A 949 -40.80 17.36 -3.59
C LEU A 949 -40.97 17.83 -2.14
N TRP A 950 -40.73 19.12 -1.89
CA TRP A 950 -41.10 19.78 -0.64
C TRP A 950 -41.74 21.14 -0.89
N ALA A 951 -42.56 21.60 0.04
CA ALA A 951 -43.07 22.96 0.10
C ALA A 951 -42.94 23.45 1.54
N SER A 952 -42.76 24.74 1.75
CA SER A 952 -42.72 25.35 3.08
C SER A 952 -43.74 26.48 3.19
N THR A 953 -43.94 27.05 4.39
CA THR A 953 -44.81 28.23 4.55
C THR A 953 -44.31 29.42 3.73
N SER A 954 -42.99 29.59 3.68
CA SER A 954 -42.28 30.61 2.90
C SER A 954 -42.20 30.30 1.40
N GLN A 955 -42.24 29.03 1.01
CA GLN A 955 -42.27 28.56 -0.38
C GLN A 955 -43.42 27.56 -0.59
N PRO A 956 -44.66 28.04 -0.74
CA PRO A 956 -45.86 27.18 -0.73
C PRO A 956 -46.00 26.31 -1.98
N THR A 957 -45.28 26.64 -3.06
CA THR A 957 -45.25 25.84 -4.29
C THR A 957 -44.28 24.67 -4.14
N PRO A 958 -44.72 23.41 -4.30
CA PRO A 958 -43.83 22.28 -4.20
C PRO A 958 -42.73 22.32 -5.25
N VAL A 959 -41.48 22.24 -4.81
CA VAL A 959 -40.29 22.15 -5.67
C VAL A 959 -39.55 20.85 -5.36
N ILE A 960 -38.71 20.38 -6.29
CA ILE A 960 -37.77 19.28 -6.02
C ILE A 960 -36.88 19.70 -4.86
N VAL A 961 -36.62 18.79 -3.93
CA VAL A 961 -35.70 19.06 -2.83
C VAL A 961 -34.32 19.44 -3.41
N PRO A 962 -33.79 20.65 -3.13
CA PRO A 962 -32.54 21.10 -3.72
C PRO A 962 -31.36 20.21 -3.35
N PRO A 963 -30.39 19.99 -4.25
CA PRO A 963 -29.22 19.16 -3.95
C PRO A 963 -28.38 19.73 -2.79
N THR A 964 -28.31 21.06 -2.65
CA THR A 964 -27.52 21.75 -1.63
C THR A 964 -28.04 21.58 -0.19
N VAL A 965 -29.25 21.04 -0.02
CA VAL A 965 -29.80 20.71 1.31
C VAL A 965 -29.72 19.22 1.62
N LEU A 966 -29.25 18.42 0.68
CA LEU A 966 -29.09 16.97 0.81
C LEU A 966 -27.61 16.66 1.01
N TYR A 967 -27.28 15.90 2.04
CA TYR A 967 -25.91 15.51 2.39
C TYR A 967 -25.82 14.00 2.47
N HIS A 968 -25.13 13.36 1.54
CA HIS A 968 -24.90 11.91 1.64
C HIS A 968 -23.66 11.58 2.49
N SER A 969 -22.77 12.56 2.72
CA SER A 969 -21.58 12.44 3.56
C SER A 969 -21.33 13.72 4.37
N PHE A 970 -20.74 13.57 5.55
CA PHE A 970 -20.34 14.67 6.44
C PHE A 970 -18.83 14.76 6.66
N GLU A 971 -18.04 14.02 5.89
CA GLU A 971 -16.60 13.84 6.13
C GLU A 971 -15.79 15.15 6.19
N GLN A 972 -16.31 16.25 5.64
CA GLN A 972 -15.62 17.54 5.55
C GLN A 972 -16.09 18.64 6.51
N LEU A 973 -17.18 18.46 7.28
CA LEU A 973 -17.65 19.48 8.23
C LEU A 973 -17.08 19.26 9.64
N TYR A 974 -16.09 20.07 10.02
CA TYR A 974 -15.64 20.18 11.41
C TYR A 974 -16.81 20.66 12.29
N SER A 975 -16.97 20.07 13.48
CA SER A 975 -17.93 20.41 14.55
C SER A 975 -19.41 20.00 14.42
N PHE A 976 -19.77 19.09 13.50
CA PHE A 976 -21.05 18.36 13.57
C PHE A 976 -20.85 16.95 14.09
N PRO A 977 -21.75 16.42 14.95
CA PRO A 977 -21.61 15.07 15.46
C PRO A 977 -21.56 14.07 14.33
N ARG A 978 -20.41 13.39 14.22
CA ARG A 978 -20.25 12.28 13.27
C ARG A 978 -21.19 11.17 13.70
N VAL A 979 -22.37 11.10 13.09
CA VAL A 979 -23.08 9.82 13.02
C VAL A 979 -22.25 8.96 12.07
N VAL A 980 -21.32 8.21 12.65
CA VAL A 980 -20.56 7.17 11.94
C VAL A 980 -21.61 6.18 11.43
N SER A 981 -21.97 6.31 10.15
CA SER A 981 -22.83 5.35 9.49
C SER A 981 -22.09 4.03 9.45
N THR A 982 -22.61 3.04 10.19
CA THR A 982 -22.37 1.60 10.07
C THR A 982 -21.02 1.22 9.46
N LEU A 983 -20.05 0.86 10.31
CA LEU A 983 -18.96 -0.02 9.90
C LEU A 983 -19.58 -1.41 9.65
N ASN A 984 -20.27 -1.53 8.52
CA ASN A 984 -20.80 -2.78 8.00
C ASN A 984 -19.73 -3.34 7.06
N ASP A 985 -18.63 -3.79 7.64
CA ASP A 985 -17.80 -4.76 6.97
C ASP A 985 -18.30 -6.15 7.41
N MET A 986 -18.37 -7.09 6.47
CA MET A 986 -18.60 -8.50 6.81
C MET A 986 -17.42 -9.09 7.58
N TYR A 987 -16.29 -8.36 7.63
CA TYR A 987 -15.10 -8.61 8.42
C TYR A 987 -14.60 -7.32 9.09
N PRO A 988 -15.21 -6.84 10.19
CA PRO A 988 -14.81 -5.59 10.84
C PRO A 988 -13.42 -5.64 11.52
N CYS A 989 -12.71 -6.76 11.39
CA CYS A 989 -11.43 -7.07 12.02
C CYS A 989 -10.27 -7.20 11.00
N ASP A 990 -10.50 -7.10 9.67
CA ASP A 990 -9.45 -7.28 8.63
C ASP A 990 -8.99 -5.98 7.93
N ALA A 991 -9.68 -4.86 8.13
CA ALA A 991 -9.17 -3.54 7.78
C ALA A 991 -8.53 -2.92 9.02
N GLU A 992 -7.34 -2.31 8.90
CA GLU A 992 -6.62 -1.60 9.96
C GLU A 992 -7.59 -1.00 11.00
N ASN A 993 -7.57 -1.52 12.24
CA ASN A 993 -8.50 -1.20 13.34
C ASN A 993 -9.12 0.21 13.19
N PRO A 994 -10.45 0.36 13.05
CA PRO A 994 -11.04 1.66 12.77
C PRO A 994 -10.84 2.61 13.95
N VAL A 995 -9.81 3.46 13.89
CA VAL A 995 -9.59 4.52 14.87
C VAL A 995 -10.38 5.75 14.46
N ILE A 996 -11.51 5.98 15.14
CA ILE A 996 -12.33 7.17 14.91
C ILE A 996 -11.75 8.31 15.75
N ARG A 997 -10.93 9.14 15.09
CA ARG A 997 -10.27 10.31 15.72
C ARG A 997 -11.08 11.59 15.53
N ARG A 998 -10.95 12.52 16.48
CA ARG A 998 -11.49 13.89 16.46
C ARG A 998 -13.02 13.99 16.59
N LEU A 999 -13.62 13.20 17.47
CA LEU A 999 -15.05 13.33 17.81
C LEU A 999 -15.29 14.51 18.77
N SER A 1000 -16.42 15.22 18.57
CA SER A 1000 -16.80 16.42 19.31
C SER A 1000 -17.70 16.11 20.52
N ILE A 1001 -17.89 17.11 21.39
CA ILE A 1001 -18.82 17.02 22.52
C ILE A 1001 -20.26 17.02 21.98
N ASN A 1002 -21.10 16.12 22.49
CA ASN A 1002 -22.45 15.76 22.05
C ASN A 1002 -22.51 14.80 20.84
N ASP A 1003 -21.38 14.27 20.39
CA ASP A 1003 -21.37 13.19 19.40
C ASP A 1003 -22.02 11.94 19.97
N THR A 1004 -22.84 11.30 19.14
CA THR A 1004 -23.46 10.02 19.44
C THR A 1004 -23.22 9.07 18.29
N GLY A 1005 -23.11 7.79 18.58
CA GLY A 1005 -22.95 6.77 17.56
C GLY A 1005 -23.52 5.44 18.00
N VAL A 1006 -23.59 4.52 17.07
CA VAL A 1006 -24.05 3.14 17.32
C VAL A 1006 -22.95 2.19 16.88
N LEU A 1007 -22.61 1.26 17.77
CA LEU A 1007 -21.66 0.19 17.54
C LEU A 1007 -22.40 -1.12 17.63
N PHE A 1008 -22.19 -2.00 16.67
CA PHE A 1008 -22.65 -3.37 16.73
C PHE A 1008 -21.59 -4.27 16.14
N ASP A 1009 -21.66 -5.54 16.50
CA ASP A 1009 -20.77 -6.64 16.12
C ASP A 1009 -20.76 -7.02 14.62
N GLY A 1010 -21.48 -6.29 13.75
CA GLY A 1010 -21.54 -6.52 12.30
C GLY A 1010 -22.56 -7.57 11.83
N THR A 1011 -23.24 -8.28 12.74
CA THR A 1011 -24.10 -9.44 12.38
C THR A 1011 -25.59 -9.18 12.55
N LYS A 1012 -26.11 -8.07 11.99
CA LYS A 1012 -27.54 -7.73 12.14
C LYS A 1012 -28.48 -8.86 11.66
N GLY A 1013 -29.14 -9.52 12.61
CA GLY A 1013 -30.06 -10.63 12.36
C GLY A 1013 -29.40 -12.00 12.16
N ARG A 1014 -28.14 -12.14 12.55
CA ARG A 1014 -27.38 -13.39 12.59
C ARG A 1014 -26.61 -13.47 13.91
N LYS A 1015 -26.11 -14.67 14.24
CA LYS A 1015 -25.23 -14.82 15.39
C LYS A 1015 -23.85 -14.21 15.08
N TYR A 1016 -23.17 -13.64 16.07
CA TYR A 1016 -21.80 -13.12 15.89
C TYR A 1016 -20.83 -14.23 15.51
N ASN A 1017 -19.73 -13.86 14.85
CA ASN A 1017 -18.70 -14.84 14.53
C ASN A 1017 -17.88 -15.20 15.77
N GLN A 1018 -17.41 -16.44 15.81
CA GLN A 1018 -16.49 -16.94 16.84
C GLN A 1018 -15.06 -16.39 16.63
N LYS A 1019 -14.25 -16.38 17.69
CA LYS A 1019 -12.85 -15.89 17.69
C LYS A 1019 -12.65 -14.45 17.21
N LEU A 1020 -13.63 -13.59 17.38
CA LEU A 1020 -13.47 -12.19 17.08
C LEU A 1020 -12.70 -11.50 18.22
N HIS A 1021 -11.79 -10.62 17.85
CA HIS A 1021 -11.22 -9.63 18.75
C HIS A 1021 -11.18 -8.29 18.02
N CYS A 1022 -12.32 -7.61 18.01
CA CYS A 1022 -12.44 -6.35 17.30
C CYS A 1022 -12.30 -5.19 18.30
N THR A 1023 -11.28 -4.36 18.07
CA THR A 1023 -10.98 -3.17 18.88
C THR A 1023 -11.48 -1.92 18.17
N ILE A 1024 -12.37 -1.17 18.82
CA ILE A 1024 -12.89 0.10 18.31
C ILE A 1024 -12.45 1.21 19.27
N VAL A 1025 -11.69 2.19 18.75
CA VAL A 1025 -11.21 3.33 19.55
C VAL A 1025 -11.86 4.63 19.07
N ILE A 1026 -12.58 5.26 19.98
CA ILE A 1026 -13.28 6.54 19.83
C ILE A 1026 -12.51 7.58 20.66
N SER A 1027 -12.00 8.65 20.05
CA SER A 1027 -11.21 9.67 20.77
C SER A 1027 -11.69 11.11 20.56
N THR A 1028 -11.61 11.91 21.62
CA THR A 1028 -11.98 13.33 21.69
C THR A 1028 -10.74 14.21 21.91
N GLU A 1029 -10.79 15.47 21.48
CA GLU A 1029 -9.66 16.40 21.67
C GLU A 1029 -9.53 16.93 23.12
N MET A 1030 -10.62 16.86 23.89
CA MET A 1030 -10.68 17.28 25.30
C MET A 1030 -11.28 16.18 26.17
N ASP A 1031 -11.09 16.27 27.48
CA ASP A 1031 -11.73 15.37 28.45
C ASP A 1031 -13.26 15.53 28.37
N ALA A 1032 -13.95 14.42 28.15
CA ALA A 1032 -15.39 14.34 28.01
C ALA A 1032 -15.95 13.17 28.83
N VAL A 1033 -17.26 13.18 29.07
CA VAL A 1033 -17.96 12.08 29.72
C VAL A 1033 -18.54 11.18 28.64
N PHE A 1034 -18.09 9.92 28.56
CA PHE A 1034 -18.65 8.92 27.66
C PHE A 1034 -19.74 8.14 28.38
N ASN A 1035 -20.92 8.06 27.79
CA ASN A 1035 -22.01 7.18 28.21
C ASN A 1035 -22.23 6.11 27.16
N VAL A 1036 -22.38 4.85 27.56
CA VAL A 1036 -22.63 3.72 26.67
C VAL A 1036 -23.94 3.05 27.07
N PHE A 1037 -24.88 2.96 26.13
CA PHE A 1037 -26.22 2.44 26.33
C PHE A 1037 -26.48 1.21 25.46
N VAL A 1038 -27.30 0.29 25.95
CA VAL A 1038 -27.72 -0.90 25.22
C VAL A 1038 -28.89 -0.58 24.29
N ASN A 1039 -28.74 -0.83 22.99
CA ASN A 1039 -29.89 -0.93 22.08
C ASN A 1039 -30.35 -2.39 21.96
N TYR A 1040 -29.39 -3.30 21.93
CA TYR A 1040 -29.52 -4.76 21.90
C TYR A 1040 -28.24 -5.35 22.52
N PHE A 1041 -28.32 -6.38 23.35
CA PHE A 1041 -27.13 -7.02 23.91
C PHE A 1041 -27.49 -8.43 24.37
N ASP A 1042 -26.95 -9.41 23.67
CA ASP A 1042 -27.07 -10.84 23.90
C ASP A 1042 -25.73 -11.48 23.54
N VAL A 1043 -24.82 -11.42 24.49
CA VAL A 1043 -23.48 -11.99 24.41
C VAL A 1043 -23.41 -13.13 25.42
N GLN A 1044 -22.70 -14.22 25.14
CA GLN A 1044 -22.72 -15.41 26.01
C GLN A 1044 -22.50 -15.08 27.49
N GLU A 1045 -23.47 -15.39 28.35
CA GLU A 1045 -23.36 -15.13 29.78
C GLU A 1045 -22.40 -16.13 30.44
N THR A 1046 -21.32 -15.62 31.04
CA THR A 1046 -20.43 -16.41 31.89
C THR A 1046 -20.05 -15.67 33.17
N PRO A 1047 -19.77 -16.38 34.28
CA PRO A 1047 -19.33 -15.74 35.52
C PRO A 1047 -18.06 -14.91 35.30
N GLY A 1048 -18.18 -13.59 35.47
CA GLY A 1048 -17.07 -12.65 35.23
C GLY A 1048 -16.80 -12.34 33.76
N CYS A 1049 -17.69 -12.75 32.84
CA CYS A 1049 -17.57 -12.49 31.40
C CYS A 1049 -16.27 -13.00 30.79
N ILE A 1050 -15.86 -14.20 31.18
CA ILE A 1050 -14.58 -14.80 30.76
C ILE A 1050 -14.62 -15.43 29.37
N ALA A 1051 -15.82 -15.77 28.89
CA ALA A 1051 -16.10 -16.23 27.53
C ALA A 1051 -16.24 -15.03 26.59
N ASP A 1052 -17.38 -14.90 25.92
CA ASP A 1052 -17.70 -13.74 25.13
C ASP A 1052 -17.94 -12.50 26.00
N ARG A 1053 -17.31 -11.40 25.64
CA ARG A 1053 -17.43 -10.14 26.37
C ARG A 1053 -17.22 -8.93 25.49
N VAL A 1054 -17.84 -7.84 25.92
CA VAL A 1054 -17.57 -6.49 25.47
C VAL A 1054 -16.81 -5.78 26.59
N ASP A 1055 -15.51 -5.57 26.39
CA ASP A 1055 -14.65 -4.81 27.30
C ASP A 1055 -14.78 -3.32 26.97
N ILE A 1056 -15.17 -2.53 27.95
CA ILE A 1056 -15.26 -1.07 27.82
C ILE A 1056 -14.12 -0.45 28.61
N SER A 1057 -13.27 0.30 27.93
CA SER A 1057 -12.07 0.93 28.49
C SER A 1057 -12.04 2.44 28.25
N GLN A 1058 -11.47 3.19 29.20
CA GLN A 1058 -11.29 4.64 29.15
C GLN A 1058 -9.85 5.02 28.82
N GLY A 1059 -9.65 5.99 27.94
CA GLY A 1059 -8.33 6.56 27.64
C GLY A 1059 -8.09 7.84 28.43
N LEU A 1060 -7.02 7.88 29.23
CA LEU A 1060 -6.72 8.97 30.17
C LEU A 1060 -5.74 10.04 29.62
N GLY A 1061 -5.29 9.90 28.38
CA GLY A 1061 -4.27 10.75 27.74
C GLY A 1061 -2.85 10.19 27.85
N GLY A 1062 -1.96 10.54 26.92
CA GLY A 1062 -0.57 10.02 26.89
C GLY A 1062 -0.45 8.54 26.49
N GLY A 1063 -1.50 7.93 25.93
CA GLY A 1063 -1.52 6.53 25.49
C GLY A 1063 -1.96 5.52 26.55
N GLN A 1064 -2.34 5.95 27.75
CA GLN A 1064 -2.85 5.05 28.80
C GLN A 1064 -4.34 4.74 28.62
N ILE A 1065 -4.69 3.44 28.68
CA ILE A 1065 -6.05 2.89 28.59
C ILE A 1065 -6.32 2.10 29.88
N GLU A 1066 -7.48 2.31 30.51
CA GLU A 1066 -7.90 1.66 31.75
C GLU A 1066 -9.26 0.97 31.55
N LEU A 1067 -9.37 -0.30 31.93
CA LEU A 1067 -10.60 -1.06 31.80
C LEU A 1067 -11.66 -0.57 32.79
N VAL A 1068 -12.79 -0.10 32.27
CA VAL A 1068 -13.97 0.32 33.06
C VAL A 1068 -14.82 -0.89 33.41
N GLY A 1069 -14.91 -1.87 32.51
CA GLY A 1069 -15.38 -3.22 32.83
C GLY A 1069 -15.79 -4.06 31.64
N ALA A 1070 -15.81 -5.37 31.85
CA ALA A 1070 -16.29 -6.39 30.93
C ALA A 1070 -17.82 -6.57 31.04
N ARG A 1071 -18.51 -6.80 29.91
CA ARG A 1071 -19.97 -7.02 29.86
C ARG A 1071 -20.29 -8.24 28.99
N CYS A 1072 -21.19 -9.09 29.48
CA CYS A 1072 -21.67 -10.31 28.84
C CYS A 1072 -23.06 -10.63 29.39
N GLY A 1073 -23.76 -11.56 28.77
CA GLY A 1073 -25.15 -11.90 29.05
C GLY A 1073 -26.14 -11.06 28.26
N VAL A 1074 -27.38 -10.98 28.78
CA VAL A 1074 -28.47 -10.25 28.15
C VAL A 1074 -28.78 -8.98 28.94
N TYR A 1075 -28.77 -7.82 28.27
CA TYR A 1075 -29.16 -6.54 28.86
C TYR A 1075 -30.43 -6.00 28.22
N ALA A 1076 -31.23 -5.28 29.00
CA ALA A 1076 -32.43 -4.65 28.48
C ALA A 1076 -32.06 -3.44 27.63
N LYS A 1077 -32.85 -3.21 26.57
CA LYS A 1077 -32.73 -1.98 25.77
C LYS A 1077 -32.91 -0.75 26.68
N GLY A 1078 -31.91 0.13 26.65
CA GLY A 1078 -31.82 1.34 27.45
C GLY A 1078 -30.88 1.24 28.66
N ASP A 1079 -30.36 0.06 29.00
CA ASP A 1079 -29.42 -0.12 30.10
C ASP A 1079 -28.10 0.64 29.85
N VAL A 1080 -27.49 1.18 30.91
CA VAL A 1080 -26.21 1.88 30.84
C VAL A 1080 -25.08 0.88 31.13
N LEU A 1081 -24.27 0.56 30.13
CA LEU A 1081 -23.13 -0.36 30.30
C LEU A 1081 -21.95 0.30 31.00
N ALA A 1082 -21.68 1.56 30.68
CA ALA A 1082 -20.58 2.32 31.28
C ALA A 1082 -20.85 3.82 31.17
N SER A 1083 -20.39 4.56 32.17
CA SER A 1083 -20.32 6.03 32.15
C SER A 1083 -19.03 6.46 32.83
N PHE A 1084 -18.16 7.16 32.12
CA PHE A 1084 -16.83 7.51 32.63
C PHE A 1084 -16.27 8.77 31.98
N GLN A 1085 -15.26 9.36 32.61
CA GLN A 1085 -14.57 10.54 32.11
C GLN A 1085 -13.24 10.15 31.47
N GLY A 1086 -13.00 10.58 30.23
CA GLY A 1086 -11.72 10.35 29.57
C GLY A 1086 -11.60 11.14 28.26
N ARG A 1087 -10.53 10.87 27.52
CA ARG A 1087 -10.30 11.38 26.15
C ARG A 1087 -10.52 10.33 25.08
N ALA A 1088 -10.69 9.07 25.48
CA ALA A 1088 -11.05 8.01 24.57
C ALA A 1088 -11.97 6.99 25.24
N LEU A 1089 -12.82 6.39 24.43
CA LEU A 1089 -13.59 5.19 24.70
C LEU A 1089 -13.02 4.10 23.79
N GLN A 1090 -12.52 3.02 24.38
CA GLN A 1090 -12.15 1.81 23.65
C GLN A 1090 -13.16 0.72 23.98
N ILE A 1091 -13.63 0.04 22.94
CA ILE A 1091 -14.50 -1.11 23.07
C ILE A 1091 -13.82 -2.28 22.37
N ASP A 1092 -13.55 -3.33 23.14
CA ASP A 1092 -13.04 -4.60 22.61
C ASP A 1092 -14.16 -5.63 22.68
N PHE A 1093 -14.62 -6.12 21.53
CA PHE A 1093 -15.52 -7.27 21.48
C PHE A 1093 -14.69 -8.53 21.27
N VAL A 1094 -14.71 -9.39 22.29
CA VAL A 1094 -13.97 -10.64 22.33
C VAL A 1094 -14.97 -11.77 22.34
N THR A 1095 -14.89 -12.67 21.37
CA THR A 1095 -15.69 -13.89 21.32
C THR A 1095 -14.80 -15.13 21.35
N ASP A 1096 -15.28 -16.18 21.99
CA ASP A 1096 -14.68 -17.50 22.02
C ASP A 1096 -15.31 -18.42 20.96
N ASN A 1097 -15.25 -19.74 21.15
CA ASN A 1097 -15.71 -20.74 20.17
C ASN A 1097 -16.94 -21.52 20.62
N ASP A 1098 -17.54 -21.14 21.74
CA ASP A 1098 -18.49 -22.02 22.41
C ASP A 1098 -19.93 -21.72 22.01
N ILE A 1099 -20.44 -20.52 22.31
CA ILE A 1099 -21.86 -20.19 22.12
C ILE A 1099 -21.99 -18.81 21.49
N GLU A 1100 -22.38 -18.76 20.24
CA GLU A 1100 -22.71 -17.50 19.60
C GLU A 1100 -24.18 -17.17 19.80
N ASN A 1101 -24.42 -15.99 20.34
CA ASN A 1101 -25.73 -15.39 20.40
C ASN A 1101 -25.86 -14.30 19.34
N GLU A 1102 -26.91 -13.51 19.39
CA GLU A 1102 -27.18 -12.45 18.42
C GLU A 1102 -26.30 -11.20 18.60
N GLY A 1103 -25.48 -11.16 19.66
CA GLY A 1103 -24.41 -10.19 19.87
C GLY A 1103 -24.86 -8.87 20.44
N PHE A 1104 -24.24 -7.77 20.05
CA PHE A 1104 -24.55 -6.48 20.66
C PHE A 1104 -24.77 -5.38 19.64
N ASN A 1105 -25.63 -4.44 20.03
CA ASN A 1105 -25.83 -3.15 19.43
C ASN A 1105 -25.90 -2.14 20.58
N ILE A 1106 -24.88 -1.33 20.74
CA ILE A 1106 -24.76 -0.33 21.80
C ILE A 1106 -24.69 1.06 21.16
N SER A 1107 -25.28 2.04 21.82
CA SER A 1107 -25.09 3.44 21.46
C SER A 1107 -24.12 4.08 22.44
N TYR A 1108 -23.33 5.04 21.97
CA TYR A 1108 -22.54 5.89 22.86
C TYR A 1108 -22.96 7.34 22.71
N GLU A 1109 -22.76 8.12 23.77
CA GLU A 1109 -22.95 9.56 23.81
C GLU A 1109 -21.77 10.23 24.52
N ILE A 1110 -21.23 11.28 23.92
CA ILE A 1110 -20.15 12.09 24.47
C ILE A 1110 -20.75 13.35 25.07
N ARG A 1111 -20.60 13.57 26.38
CA ARG A 1111 -21.13 14.75 27.09
C ARG A 1111 -20.00 15.67 27.55
N PRO A 1112 -20.27 16.98 27.69
CA PRO A 1112 -19.29 17.91 28.24
C PRO A 1112 -18.99 17.57 29.70
N TRP A 1113 -17.71 17.57 30.07
CA TRP A 1113 -17.30 17.50 31.46
C TRP A 1113 -17.47 18.86 32.12
N LEU A 1114 -18.54 19.02 32.91
CA LEU A 1114 -18.73 20.19 33.77
C LEU A 1114 -17.94 19.97 35.07
N SER A 1115 -16.82 20.66 35.24
CA SER A 1115 -16.11 20.64 36.52
C SER A 1115 -17.04 21.19 37.60
N ASP A 1116 -17.31 20.40 38.65
CA ASP A 1116 -18.05 20.79 39.85
C ASP A 1116 -17.33 21.89 40.64
N LYS A 1117 -17.32 23.10 40.09
CA LYS A 1117 -17.00 24.34 40.77
C LYS A 1117 -18.19 25.31 40.82
N LEU A 1118 -19.41 24.80 40.65
CA LEU A 1118 -20.65 25.58 40.78
C LEU A 1118 -21.78 24.73 41.37
N ALA A 1119 -21.57 24.25 42.60
CA ALA A 1119 -22.66 23.79 43.45
C ALA A 1119 -22.44 24.26 44.90
N VAL A 1120 -22.53 25.57 45.17
CA VAL A 1120 -23.02 26.10 46.45
C VAL A 1120 -23.72 27.45 46.21
N THR A 1121 -24.90 27.60 46.85
CA THR A 1121 -25.84 28.74 46.92
C THR A 1121 -26.74 28.89 45.70
N THR A 1122 -28.04 28.57 45.72
CA THR A 1122 -29.10 28.86 46.71
C THR A 1122 -30.23 27.81 46.51
N GLY A 1123 -30.87 27.20 47.52
CA GLY A 1123 -31.64 27.83 48.59
C GLY A 1123 -33.15 27.62 48.35
N ALA A 1124 -33.72 26.56 48.94
CA ALA A 1124 -35.12 26.37 49.38
C ALA A 1124 -36.29 26.92 48.53
N ARG A 1125 -37.07 26.04 47.90
CA ARG A 1125 -38.44 25.65 48.31
C ARG A 1125 -39.01 24.54 47.46
#